data_AF-A0AA86K4J1-F1
#
_entry.id   AF-A0AA86K4J1-F1
#
_cell.length_a   1.000
_cell.length_b   1.000
_cell.length_c   1.000
_cell.angle_alpha   90.00
_cell.angle_beta   90.00
_cell.angle_gamma   90.00
#
_symmetry.space_group_name_H-M   'P 1'
#
loop_
_entity.id
_entity.type
_entity.pdbx_description
1 polymer ?
#
loop_
_entity_poly.entity_id
_entity_poly.type
_entity_poly.pdbx_seq_one_letter_code
_entity_poly.pdbx_strand_id
1 'polypeptide(L)'
;MTYVAPMGRQIDLQAVEPGSGFYSPGEGLAVRRSEQGHWLISSDDGVYRLFEADPFSPQRRRLKMLGDRNSNCQHLTYDNHGRLVEISGDRQRPCIRLHYELAAHPQRVTRIFRHYPEGEPELLRRYRYDEAGRLNGVVDNAGQYQREFAYDDNDCMTMHREPGGERYYYTWAWFEGPDDAAWRVTGHHTDSGEQYRLDWNLAERSLCVTDSLGRTRCHWWDAQGLVTAYRDEAGQMTTFRWSDEERLLLGMTDAQGGKWRYVYDRLGHLTETHDPLGRVEQTQWHPVWHQPETEVDAAGAAWRYEYDERGNLQAVSDPLHQRTVYGYDRHGQVVRITDARGGDKYLQWNEDGQLMRHTDCSGSQTAWFYDERTRLERVTDAESNSTRYSYDGNGHLTEVMFADGRTERYQPDAAGRLVKYTSPAGQITRWQRDGQGRVRRQTDATGRRTAYEYDAYGRLTTLTNENGESYRFRYDVLDRVTEQTDPGGSRRAYGYNALNAVTAVIYGGERGGEIRHGLERDAAGRLTAKITPETRTEYRYDAADRLLEIRRRRHDAAEGGEPEVIRFSYDSAGNLLSEETAQGVLQNRYDVQGNRTETQMPDGRTLRYLYYGSGHLQQINLGRDVISEFTRDHLHREVQRSQGRLDTRRMYDRTGRLTRKLTCKGMRGVVPETFIDREYAYSGQDELLKKRHSRQGVTDYFYDTTGRITACRNEAYLDSWQYDAAANLLDRRQGETAQAGAGSVVPFNRITSYRGLHYRYDEYGRVVEKRGRNGTQHYRWDAEHRLTEVAVIRGSTVRRYGYVYDAPGRRVEKHELDAEGKPYNRTTFLWDGMRLAQECRPGRSSSLYIYSDQGSHEPLARVDRAAPGEADEVLYYHTDVNGAPEEMTDGRGNIVWEAGYQVWGNLTHEKETRPVQQNLRFQGQYLDRETGLHYNLYRFYDPDIGKFISGDPISLKGGINLYAYAPNPLSWIDPLGLKCGSSYEQARNKALKWLEERGFKAERVNIGKFGSTRGKPVGMTTADGKTGFRIEYDERSGAHINVFSGKDKGEHFLSDASESIVTKLQKLFDLPSKPQRPIS
;
A
#
# COMPACT_ATOMS: atom_id res chain seq x y z
N MET A 1 -9.90 -44.88 10.03
CA MET A 1 -11.19 -44.24 9.69
C MET A 1 -10.87 -43.00 8.89
N THR A 2 -11.41 -42.81 7.69
CA THR A 2 -11.01 -41.68 6.85
C THR A 2 -11.89 -40.45 7.10
N TYR A 3 -11.28 -39.35 7.49
CA TYR A 3 -11.91 -38.03 7.58
C TYR A 3 -11.64 -37.26 6.28
N VAL A 4 -12.70 -36.66 5.71
CA VAL A 4 -12.57 -35.77 4.56
C VAL A 4 -12.55 -34.33 5.06
N ALA A 5 -11.38 -33.70 4.99
CA ALA A 5 -11.18 -32.30 5.37
C ALA A 5 -12.01 -31.35 4.48
N PRO A 6 -12.24 -30.08 4.88
CA PRO A 6 -13.07 -29.14 4.11
C PRO A 6 -12.60 -28.88 2.66
N MET A 7 -11.32 -29.12 2.37
CA MET A 7 -10.74 -29.02 1.02
C MET A 7 -10.77 -30.33 0.22
N GLY A 8 -11.44 -31.37 0.71
CA GLY A 8 -11.53 -32.69 0.05
C GLY A 8 -10.36 -33.64 0.33
N ARG A 9 -9.29 -33.20 1.02
CA ARG A 9 -8.18 -34.07 1.43
C ARG A 9 -8.68 -35.16 2.38
N GLN A 10 -8.32 -36.40 2.07
CA GLN A 10 -8.55 -37.56 2.94
C GLN A 10 -7.44 -37.60 4.00
N ILE A 11 -7.83 -37.82 5.25
CA ILE A 11 -6.95 -37.93 6.42
C ILE A 11 -7.35 -39.21 7.14
N ASP A 12 -6.42 -40.17 7.24
CA ASP A 12 -6.70 -41.41 7.96
C ASP A 12 -6.49 -41.22 9.46
N LEU A 13 -7.59 -41.36 10.20
CA LEU A 13 -7.67 -41.28 11.64
C LEU A 13 -7.53 -42.67 12.26
N GLN A 14 -6.84 -42.72 13.39
CA GLN A 14 -6.71 -43.90 14.24
C GLN A 14 -8.08 -44.39 14.73
N ALA A 15 -8.15 -45.66 15.17
CA ALA A 15 -9.36 -46.18 15.81
C ALA A 15 -9.57 -45.50 17.17
N VAL A 16 -10.79 -45.03 17.43
CA VAL A 16 -11.15 -44.34 18.68
C VAL A 16 -12.29 -45.10 19.36
N GLU A 17 -12.05 -45.57 20.58
CA GLU A 17 -13.07 -46.24 21.39
C GLU A 17 -14.09 -45.25 21.94
N PRO A 18 -15.35 -45.65 22.20
CA PRO A 18 -16.35 -44.80 22.84
C PRO A 18 -15.83 -44.25 24.17
N GLY A 19 -15.99 -42.94 24.39
CA GLY A 19 -15.47 -42.23 25.57
C GLY A 19 -14.01 -41.78 25.47
N SER A 20 -13.29 -42.15 24.41
CA SER A 20 -11.87 -41.81 24.21
C SER A 20 -11.64 -40.78 23.10
N GLY A 21 -10.37 -40.39 22.92
CA GLY A 21 -9.94 -39.50 21.85
C GLY A 21 -8.41 -39.41 21.77
N PHE A 22 -7.92 -38.82 20.68
CA PHE A 22 -6.51 -38.54 20.45
C PHE A 22 -6.32 -37.15 19.85
N TYR A 23 -5.08 -36.71 19.75
CA TYR A 23 -4.67 -35.49 19.07
C TYR A 23 -3.64 -35.85 18.00
N SER A 24 -3.68 -35.17 16.85
CA SER A 24 -2.83 -35.43 15.69
C SER A 24 -1.99 -34.18 15.40
N PRO A 25 -0.78 -34.06 15.96
CA PRO A 25 0.12 -32.91 15.77
C PRO A 25 0.28 -32.48 14.31
N GLY A 26 0.60 -33.42 13.42
CA GLY A 26 0.78 -33.15 11.98
C GLY A 26 -0.44 -32.63 11.23
N GLU A 27 -1.64 -32.75 11.80
CA GLU A 27 -2.90 -32.35 11.18
C GLU A 27 -3.56 -31.18 11.92
N GLY A 28 -3.09 -30.82 13.12
CA GLY A 28 -3.69 -29.81 14.00
C GLY A 28 -5.12 -30.15 14.42
N LEU A 29 -5.40 -31.44 14.68
CA LEU A 29 -6.74 -31.97 14.94
C LEU A 29 -6.81 -32.79 16.25
N ALA A 30 -7.72 -32.41 17.15
CA ALA A 30 -8.20 -33.29 18.22
C ALA A 30 -9.45 -34.06 17.75
N VAL A 31 -9.45 -35.38 17.96
CA VAL A 31 -10.55 -36.28 17.58
C VAL A 31 -11.06 -36.99 18.83
N ARG A 32 -12.36 -36.87 19.12
CA ARG A 32 -13.02 -37.51 20.28
C ARG A 32 -14.28 -38.26 19.85
N ARG A 33 -14.57 -39.38 20.50
CA ARG A 33 -15.78 -40.18 20.29
C ARG A 33 -16.57 -40.26 21.59
N SER A 34 -17.83 -39.82 21.59
CA SER A 34 -18.68 -39.94 22.78
C SER A 34 -19.10 -41.40 23.02
N GLU A 35 -19.55 -41.72 24.24
CA GLU A 35 -20.17 -43.02 24.56
C GLU A 35 -21.38 -43.32 23.67
N GLN A 36 -22.12 -42.27 23.27
CA GLN A 36 -23.26 -42.34 22.34
C GLN A 36 -22.83 -42.50 20.86
N GLY A 37 -21.53 -42.57 20.57
CA GLY A 37 -20.99 -42.80 19.23
C GLY A 37 -20.93 -41.57 18.31
N HIS A 38 -21.20 -40.37 18.82
CA HIS A 38 -20.95 -39.11 18.10
C HIS A 38 -19.43 -38.84 18.01
N TRP A 39 -19.00 -38.20 16.94
CA TRP A 39 -17.60 -37.84 16.71
C TRP A 39 -17.43 -36.33 16.73
N LEU A 40 -16.50 -35.84 17.53
CA LEU A 40 -16.12 -34.43 17.59
C LEU A 40 -14.69 -34.29 17.06
N ILE A 41 -14.53 -33.50 16.00
CA ILE A 41 -13.22 -33.16 15.42
C ILE A 41 -13.03 -31.65 15.57
N SER A 42 -12.07 -31.22 16.39
CA SER A 42 -11.73 -29.82 16.60
C SER A 42 -10.33 -29.51 16.09
N SER A 43 -10.19 -28.41 15.36
CA SER A 43 -8.91 -27.88 14.90
C SER A 43 -8.30 -26.88 15.90
N ASP A 44 -6.99 -26.68 15.81
CA ASP A 44 -6.22 -25.74 16.65
C ASP A 44 -6.70 -24.28 16.55
N ASP A 45 -7.34 -23.92 15.42
CA ASP A 45 -8.04 -22.64 15.22
C ASP A 45 -9.28 -22.44 16.11
N GLY A 46 -9.72 -23.48 16.81
CA GLY A 46 -10.89 -23.47 17.68
C GLY A 46 -12.22 -23.81 17.00
N VAL A 47 -12.20 -24.17 15.71
CA VAL A 47 -13.38 -24.67 15.00
C VAL A 47 -13.57 -26.15 15.29
N TYR A 48 -14.76 -26.54 15.75
CA TYR A 48 -15.13 -27.93 15.96
C TYR A 48 -16.27 -28.38 15.04
N ARG A 49 -16.30 -29.69 14.80
CA ARG A 49 -17.14 -30.35 13.79
C ARG A 49 -17.73 -31.59 14.44
N LEU A 50 -19.04 -31.60 14.65
CA LEU A 50 -19.77 -32.70 15.26
C LEU A 50 -20.40 -33.57 14.16
N PHE A 51 -20.11 -34.86 14.20
CA PHE A 51 -20.65 -35.86 13.27
C PHE A 51 -21.47 -36.91 14.00
N GLU A 52 -22.54 -37.35 13.36
CA GLU A 52 -23.43 -38.43 13.81
C GLU A 52 -23.40 -39.61 12.82
N ALA A 53 -23.95 -40.76 13.21
CA ALA A 53 -24.18 -41.87 12.30
C ALA A 53 -25.16 -41.46 11.19
N ASP A 54 -24.84 -41.78 9.93
CA ASP A 54 -25.75 -41.59 8.81
C ASP A 54 -26.83 -42.69 8.85
N PRO A 55 -28.13 -42.37 9.06
CA PRO A 55 -29.19 -43.37 9.18
C PRO A 55 -29.36 -44.25 7.94
N PHE A 56 -28.94 -43.75 6.76
CA PHE A 56 -29.04 -44.45 5.48
C PHE A 56 -27.74 -45.16 5.08
N SER A 57 -26.68 -45.01 5.87
CA SER A 57 -25.37 -45.61 5.62
C SER A 57 -24.60 -45.76 6.94
N PRO A 58 -24.87 -46.82 7.76
CA PRO A 58 -24.33 -46.93 9.12
C PRO A 58 -22.79 -46.92 9.26
N GLN A 59 -22.05 -47.17 8.17
CA GLN A 59 -20.59 -47.05 8.14
C GLN A 59 -20.09 -45.60 7.95
N ARG A 60 -20.95 -44.69 7.47
CA ARG A 60 -20.65 -43.27 7.25
C ARG A 60 -20.99 -42.43 8.49
N ARG A 61 -20.24 -41.34 8.68
CA ARG A 61 -20.57 -40.28 9.64
C ARG A 61 -20.87 -39.00 8.87
N ARG A 62 -22.01 -38.37 9.15
CA ARG A 62 -22.44 -37.12 8.49
C ARG A 62 -22.27 -35.93 9.42
N LEU A 63 -21.88 -34.79 8.87
CA LEU A 63 -21.66 -33.56 9.62
C LEU A 63 -23.01 -33.01 10.10
N LYS A 64 -23.19 -32.91 11.41
CA LYS A 64 -24.40 -32.40 12.07
C LYS A 64 -24.30 -30.92 12.39
N MET A 65 -23.14 -30.49 12.88
CA MET A 65 -22.95 -29.15 13.42
C MET A 65 -21.49 -28.70 13.23
N LEU A 66 -21.31 -27.44 12.89
CA LEU A 66 -20.05 -26.71 12.94
C LEU A 66 -20.14 -25.70 14.07
N GLY A 67 -19.09 -25.51 14.88
CA GLY A 67 -19.09 -24.49 15.91
C GLY A 67 -17.70 -23.98 16.28
N ASP A 68 -17.63 -22.94 17.10
CA ASP A 68 -16.39 -22.34 17.61
C ASP A 68 -16.30 -22.35 19.14
N ARG A 69 -15.16 -21.90 19.70
CA ARG A 69 -14.92 -21.84 21.16
C ARG A 69 -15.90 -20.92 21.93
N ASN A 70 -16.59 -20.02 21.23
CA ASN A 70 -17.63 -19.16 21.81
C ASN A 70 -19.05 -19.76 21.67
N SER A 71 -19.13 -21.01 21.22
CA SER A 71 -20.36 -21.77 20.98
C SER A 71 -21.28 -21.15 19.91
N ASN A 72 -20.73 -20.35 18.99
CA ASN A 72 -21.47 -19.95 17.80
C ASN A 72 -21.58 -21.17 16.88
N CYS A 73 -22.80 -21.61 16.54
CA CYS A 73 -23.00 -22.84 15.79
C CYS A 73 -23.73 -22.63 14.45
N GLN A 74 -23.42 -23.52 13.49
CA GLN A 74 -24.19 -23.76 12.27
C GLN A 74 -24.65 -25.22 12.28
N HIS A 75 -25.96 -25.42 12.17
CA HIS A 75 -26.63 -26.72 12.15
C HIS A 75 -26.91 -27.14 10.71
N LEU A 76 -26.79 -28.45 10.46
CA LEU A 76 -27.02 -29.06 9.16
C LEU A 76 -28.23 -30.00 9.25
N THR A 77 -29.33 -29.61 8.61
CA THR A 77 -30.59 -30.37 8.62
C THR A 77 -30.68 -31.25 7.37
N TYR A 78 -30.98 -32.53 7.59
CA TYR A 78 -31.10 -33.54 6.54
C TYR A 78 -32.53 -34.05 6.41
N ASP A 79 -32.95 -34.40 5.19
CA ASP A 79 -34.26 -34.99 4.95
C ASP A 79 -34.30 -36.53 5.16
N ASN A 80 -35.48 -37.10 4.96
CA ASN A 80 -35.76 -38.54 5.05
C ASN A 80 -35.10 -39.37 3.92
N HIS A 81 -34.25 -38.77 3.09
CA HIS A 81 -33.42 -39.44 2.09
C HIS A 81 -31.91 -39.18 2.33
N GLY A 82 -31.55 -38.61 3.48
CA GLY A 82 -30.17 -38.33 3.87
C GLY A 82 -29.55 -37.11 3.18
N ARG A 83 -30.35 -36.29 2.48
CA ARG A 83 -29.87 -35.11 1.72
C ARG A 83 -29.81 -33.89 2.62
N LEU A 84 -28.74 -33.10 2.52
CA LEU A 84 -28.64 -31.81 3.22
C LEU A 84 -29.62 -30.83 2.60
N VAL A 85 -30.63 -30.39 3.36
CA VAL A 85 -31.70 -29.51 2.86
C VAL A 85 -31.66 -28.11 3.47
N GLU A 86 -31.07 -27.93 4.65
CA GLU A 86 -30.88 -26.62 5.27
C GLU A 86 -29.54 -26.54 6.01
N ILE A 87 -28.89 -25.38 5.92
CA ILE A 87 -27.81 -24.93 6.81
C ILE A 87 -28.31 -23.67 7.51
N SER A 88 -28.30 -23.65 8.84
CA SER A 88 -28.82 -22.54 9.63
C SER A 88 -27.94 -22.25 10.85
N GLY A 89 -27.70 -20.97 11.15
CA GLY A 89 -27.09 -20.58 12.43
C GLY A 89 -28.08 -20.71 13.58
N ASP A 90 -27.62 -20.56 14.83
CA ASP A 90 -28.47 -20.63 16.04
C ASP A 90 -29.69 -19.66 16.01
N ARG A 91 -29.58 -18.55 15.27
CA ARG A 91 -30.65 -17.55 15.07
C ARG A 91 -31.56 -17.82 13.86
N GLN A 92 -31.27 -18.84 13.05
CA GLN A 92 -31.97 -19.14 11.78
C GLN A 92 -32.12 -17.94 10.82
N ARG A 93 -31.12 -17.04 10.82
CA ARG A 93 -31.09 -15.82 9.99
C ARG A 93 -29.68 -15.59 9.43
N PRO A 94 -29.50 -15.55 8.10
CA PRO A 94 -30.29 -16.27 7.11
C PRO A 94 -30.11 -17.80 7.21
N CYS A 95 -31.08 -18.56 6.69
CA CYS A 95 -30.92 -19.97 6.39
C CYS A 95 -30.54 -20.17 4.92
N ILE A 96 -29.67 -21.15 4.63
CA ILE A 96 -29.36 -21.59 3.26
C ILE A 96 -30.10 -22.90 3.01
N ARG A 97 -31.00 -22.94 2.02
CA ARG A 97 -31.78 -24.14 1.66
C ARG A 97 -31.36 -24.71 0.32
N LEU A 98 -31.33 -26.04 0.24
CA LEU A 98 -30.87 -26.80 -0.92
C LEU A 98 -32.04 -27.64 -1.45
N HIS A 99 -32.33 -27.49 -2.75
CA HIS A 99 -33.46 -28.13 -3.41
C HIS A 99 -32.97 -29.17 -4.43
N TYR A 100 -33.75 -30.25 -4.57
CA TYR A 100 -33.40 -31.46 -5.32
C TYR A 100 -34.56 -31.84 -6.23
N GLU A 101 -34.69 -31.15 -7.37
CA GLU A 101 -35.85 -31.26 -8.27
C GLU A 101 -35.67 -32.32 -9.38
N LEU A 102 -34.46 -32.86 -9.56
CA LEU A 102 -34.12 -33.74 -10.68
C LEU A 102 -34.41 -35.21 -10.33
N ALA A 103 -35.56 -35.72 -10.78
CA ALA A 103 -36.02 -37.08 -10.46
C ALA A 103 -35.06 -38.20 -10.90
N ALA A 104 -34.35 -38.04 -12.02
CA ALA A 104 -33.35 -39.00 -12.49
C ALA A 104 -32.09 -39.04 -11.59
N HIS A 105 -31.78 -37.94 -10.89
CA HIS A 105 -30.58 -37.77 -10.06
C HIS A 105 -30.95 -37.15 -8.71
N PRO A 106 -31.74 -37.86 -7.86
CA PRO A 106 -32.41 -37.26 -6.70
C PRO A 106 -31.46 -36.77 -5.59
N GLN A 107 -30.18 -37.15 -5.66
CA GLN A 107 -29.11 -36.74 -4.73
C GLN A 107 -28.35 -35.48 -5.22
N ARG A 108 -28.71 -34.91 -6.38
CA ARG A 108 -28.06 -33.71 -6.94
C ARG A 108 -28.86 -32.45 -6.61
N VAL A 109 -28.20 -31.47 -5.98
CA VAL A 109 -28.76 -30.15 -5.68
C VAL A 109 -29.03 -29.42 -7.00
N THR A 110 -30.27 -29.06 -7.29
CA THR A 110 -30.63 -28.29 -8.49
C THR A 110 -30.66 -26.79 -8.25
N ARG A 111 -30.98 -26.35 -7.03
CA ARG A 111 -31.07 -24.93 -6.64
C ARG A 111 -30.64 -24.72 -5.19
N ILE A 112 -30.03 -23.58 -4.91
CA ILE A 112 -29.73 -23.11 -3.55
C ILE A 112 -30.40 -21.75 -3.34
N PHE A 113 -31.16 -21.63 -2.26
CA PHE A 113 -31.86 -20.42 -1.84
C PHE A 113 -31.29 -19.89 -0.52
N ARG A 114 -31.40 -18.57 -0.34
CA ARG A 114 -31.18 -17.86 0.91
C ARG A 114 -32.54 -17.41 1.44
N HIS A 115 -32.85 -17.81 2.66
CA HIS A 115 -34.10 -17.49 3.35
C HIS A 115 -33.82 -16.56 4.52
N TYR A 116 -34.67 -15.54 4.65
CA TYR A 116 -34.75 -14.68 5.82
C TYR A 116 -36.04 -15.01 6.60
N PRO A 117 -36.09 -14.79 7.93
CA PRO A 117 -37.31 -15.00 8.72
C PRO A 117 -38.51 -14.18 8.21
N GLU A 118 -38.23 -13.00 7.67
CA GLU A 118 -39.20 -12.11 7.02
C GLU A 118 -38.62 -11.80 5.62
N GLY A 119 -39.30 -12.26 4.56
CA GLY A 119 -38.86 -12.06 3.16
C GLY A 119 -39.04 -13.29 2.26
N GLU A 120 -39.11 -13.06 0.95
CA GLU A 120 -39.22 -14.12 -0.05
C GLU A 120 -37.89 -14.89 -0.23
N PRO A 121 -37.92 -16.18 -0.60
CA PRO A 121 -36.72 -16.98 -0.86
C PRO A 121 -35.87 -16.41 -2.00
N GLU A 122 -34.65 -15.99 -1.69
CA GLU A 122 -33.72 -15.49 -2.70
C GLU A 122 -32.94 -16.65 -3.32
N LEU A 123 -33.17 -16.93 -4.59
CA LEU A 123 -32.33 -17.88 -5.33
C LEU A 123 -30.88 -17.36 -5.42
N LEU A 124 -29.92 -18.15 -4.95
CA LEU A 124 -28.49 -17.85 -5.09
C LEU A 124 -27.90 -18.45 -6.36
N ARG A 125 -28.10 -19.76 -6.59
CA ARG A 125 -27.50 -20.50 -7.71
C ARG A 125 -28.43 -21.62 -8.19
N ARG A 126 -28.42 -21.86 -9.50
CA ARG A 126 -28.98 -23.05 -10.16
C ARG A 126 -27.83 -23.94 -10.64
N TYR A 127 -27.99 -25.24 -10.53
CA TYR A 127 -27.02 -26.24 -10.95
C TYR A 127 -27.67 -27.12 -12.02
N ARG A 128 -26.93 -27.35 -13.11
CA ARG A 128 -27.33 -28.16 -14.27
C ARG A 128 -26.44 -29.38 -14.35
N TYR A 129 -27.04 -30.48 -14.77
CA TYR A 129 -26.37 -31.78 -14.87
C TYR A 129 -26.57 -32.35 -16.28
N ASP A 130 -25.64 -33.20 -16.71
CA ASP A 130 -25.83 -34.02 -17.91
C ASP A 130 -26.70 -35.26 -17.60
N GLU A 131 -26.92 -36.11 -18.61
CA GLU A 131 -27.73 -37.33 -18.47
C GLU A 131 -27.13 -38.32 -17.45
N ALA A 132 -25.80 -38.33 -17.30
CA ALA A 132 -25.06 -39.11 -16.30
C ALA A 132 -25.10 -38.50 -14.88
N GLY A 133 -25.64 -37.29 -14.70
CA GLY A 133 -25.76 -36.64 -13.39
C GLY A 133 -24.49 -35.91 -12.95
N ARG A 134 -23.61 -35.56 -13.89
CA ARG A 134 -22.37 -34.79 -13.68
C ARG A 134 -22.65 -33.30 -13.88
N LEU A 135 -22.05 -32.46 -13.05
CA LEU A 135 -22.35 -31.02 -13.02
C LEU A 135 -21.81 -30.34 -14.30
N ASN A 136 -22.68 -29.98 -15.25
CA ASN A 136 -22.26 -29.36 -16.52
C ASN A 136 -22.40 -27.82 -16.52
N GLY A 137 -23.12 -27.24 -15.55
CA GLY A 137 -23.31 -25.79 -15.49
C GLY A 137 -23.74 -25.26 -14.12
N VAL A 138 -23.16 -24.13 -13.72
CA VAL A 138 -23.58 -23.33 -12.57
C VAL A 138 -24.05 -21.98 -13.07
N VAL A 139 -25.26 -21.60 -12.70
CA VAL A 139 -25.95 -20.40 -13.20
C VAL A 139 -26.38 -19.54 -12.01
N ASP A 140 -26.26 -18.21 -12.13
CA ASP A 140 -26.73 -17.29 -11.09
C ASP A 140 -28.25 -17.06 -11.12
N ASN A 141 -28.73 -16.07 -10.35
CA ASN A 141 -30.15 -15.74 -10.29
C ASN A 141 -30.66 -15.11 -11.60
N ALA A 142 -29.84 -14.27 -12.25
CA ALA A 142 -30.08 -13.60 -13.52
C ALA A 142 -30.01 -14.53 -14.75
N GLY A 143 -29.55 -15.76 -14.60
CA GLY A 143 -29.45 -16.74 -15.69
C GLY A 143 -28.10 -16.77 -16.40
N GLN A 144 -27.08 -16.10 -15.86
CA GLN A 144 -25.73 -16.07 -16.43
C GLN A 144 -24.91 -17.25 -15.92
N TYR A 145 -24.11 -17.86 -16.82
CA TYR A 145 -23.20 -18.93 -16.45
C TYR A 145 -22.03 -18.40 -15.62
N GLN A 146 -21.86 -19.01 -14.45
CA GLN A 146 -20.79 -18.75 -13.49
C GLN A 146 -19.69 -19.82 -13.58
N ARG A 147 -20.05 -21.05 -13.97
CA ARG A 147 -19.13 -22.09 -14.44
C ARG A 147 -19.84 -22.95 -15.49
N GLU A 148 -19.10 -23.44 -16.48
CA GLU A 148 -19.52 -24.56 -17.36
C GLU A 148 -18.46 -25.66 -17.26
N PHE A 149 -18.85 -26.93 -17.42
CA PHE A 149 -17.95 -28.07 -17.34
C PHE A 149 -18.29 -29.12 -18.40
N ALA A 150 -17.28 -29.84 -18.88
CA ALA A 150 -17.43 -31.05 -19.69
C ALA A 150 -16.52 -32.18 -19.18
N TYR A 151 -16.91 -33.41 -19.48
CA TYR A 151 -16.27 -34.64 -19.03
C TYR A 151 -16.09 -35.61 -20.20
N ASP A 152 -15.17 -36.56 -20.08
CA ASP A 152 -15.08 -37.72 -20.97
C ASP A 152 -15.95 -38.91 -20.49
N ASP A 153 -15.79 -40.07 -21.13
CA ASP A 153 -16.49 -41.31 -20.77
C ASP A 153 -15.92 -41.98 -19.49
N ASN A 154 -14.81 -41.47 -18.94
CA ASN A 154 -14.18 -41.93 -17.70
C ASN A 154 -14.48 -41.01 -16.49
N ASP A 155 -15.49 -40.15 -16.63
CA ASP A 155 -15.88 -39.09 -15.68
C ASP A 155 -14.77 -38.06 -15.37
N CYS A 156 -13.71 -38.01 -16.18
CA CYS A 156 -12.63 -37.05 -16.04
C CYS A 156 -13.03 -35.71 -16.67
N MET A 157 -12.89 -34.61 -15.93
CA MET A 157 -13.25 -33.28 -16.40
C MET A 157 -12.30 -32.83 -17.52
N THR A 158 -12.78 -32.76 -18.75
CA THR A 158 -12.00 -32.40 -19.95
C THR A 158 -11.99 -30.90 -20.24
N MET A 159 -12.97 -30.15 -19.75
CA MET A 159 -13.02 -28.70 -19.89
C MET A 159 -13.75 -28.06 -18.70
N HIS A 160 -13.29 -26.89 -18.27
CA HIS A 160 -14.10 -25.97 -17.49
C HIS A 160 -14.02 -24.55 -18.06
N ARG A 161 -15.06 -23.75 -17.79
CA ARG A 161 -15.14 -22.35 -18.21
C ARG A 161 -15.44 -21.43 -17.04
N GLU A 162 -14.85 -20.25 -17.07
CA GLU A 162 -15.07 -19.18 -16.08
C GLU A 162 -16.13 -18.15 -16.53
N PRO A 163 -16.74 -17.35 -15.62
CA PRO A 163 -17.75 -16.37 -16.01
C PRO A 163 -17.17 -15.26 -16.90
N GLY A 164 -15.83 -15.10 -16.90
CA GLY A 164 -15.11 -14.21 -17.81
C GLY A 164 -15.09 -14.67 -19.27
N GLY A 165 -15.45 -15.93 -19.54
CA GLY A 165 -15.55 -16.53 -20.87
C GLY A 165 -14.45 -17.53 -21.20
N GLU A 166 -13.29 -17.43 -20.55
CA GLU A 166 -12.11 -18.28 -20.72
C GLU A 166 -12.42 -19.76 -20.46
N ARG A 167 -11.98 -20.66 -21.35
CA ARG A 167 -11.98 -22.11 -21.14
C ARG A 167 -10.57 -22.63 -20.85
N TYR A 168 -10.56 -23.67 -20.03
CA TYR A 168 -9.40 -24.42 -19.59
C TYR A 168 -9.69 -25.88 -19.92
N TYR A 169 -8.80 -26.53 -20.66
CA TYR A 169 -8.96 -27.87 -21.18
C TYR A 169 -7.93 -28.80 -20.57
N TYR A 170 -8.32 -30.05 -20.31
CA TYR A 170 -7.49 -31.06 -19.64
C TYR A 170 -7.43 -32.34 -20.46
N THR A 171 -6.24 -32.94 -20.44
CA THR A 171 -5.99 -34.30 -20.95
C THR A 171 -5.58 -35.18 -19.78
N TRP A 172 -6.05 -36.42 -19.78
CA TRP A 172 -5.91 -37.36 -18.67
C TRP A 172 -5.29 -38.67 -19.15
N ALA A 173 -4.55 -39.33 -18.27
CA ALA A 173 -4.14 -40.72 -18.43
C ALA A 173 -4.30 -41.48 -17.11
N TRP A 174 -4.52 -42.80 -17.21
CA TRP A 174 -4.50 -43.70 -16.07
C TRP A 174 -3.05 -44.02 -15.70
N PHE A 175 -2.73 -43.95 -14.42
CA PHE A 175 -1.43 -44.36 -13.90
C PHE A 175 -1.61 -45.36 -12.76
N GLU A 176 -0.76 -46.38 -12.74
CA GLU A 176 -0.60 -47.31 -11.63
C GLU A 176 0.75 -47.01 -10.98
N GLY A 177 0.71 -46.55 -9.73
CA GLY A 177 1.87 -46.24 -8.90
C GLY A 177 2.06 -47.24 -7.77
N PRO A 178 3.15 -47.11 -7.00
CA PRO A 178 3.37 -47.93 -5.80
C PRO A 178 2.38 -47.60 -4.67
N ASP A 179 1.79 -46.40 -4.69
CA ASP A 179 0.93 -45.88 -3.60
C ASP A 179 -0.56 -45.89 -3.96
N ASP A 180 -0.91 -45.63 -5.23
CA ASP A 180 -2.29 -45.60 -5.74
C ASP A 180 -2.38 -45.92 -7.24
N ALA A 181 -3.60 -46.19 -7.73
CA ALA A 181 -3.92 -46.28 -9.15
C ALA A 181 -5.07 -45.32 -9.47
N ALA A 182 -4.83 -44.35 -10.34
CA ALA A 182 -5.76 -43.24 -10.56
C ALA A 182 -5.54 -42.52 -11.90
N TRP A 183 -6.59 -41.84 -12.37
CA TRP A 183 -6.50 -40.86 -13.45
C TRP A 183 -5.72 -39.62 -12.99
N ARG A 184 -4.80 -39.13 -13.83
CA ARG A 184 -4.03 -37.89 -13.61
C ARG A 184 -4.01 -37.01 -14.84
N VAL A 185 -3.99 -35.70 -14.63
CA VAL A 185 -3.86 -34.72 -15.72
C VAL A 185 -2.45 -34.83 -16.30
N THR A 186 -2.34 -35.11 -17.60
CA THR A 186 -1.09 -35.19 -18.37
C THR A 186 -0.82 -33.92 -19.18
N GLY A 187 -1.82 -33.05 -19.32
CA GLY A 187 -1.66 -31.78 -20.02
C GLY A 187 -2.87 -30.87 -19.86
N HIS A 188 -2.61 -29.57 -19.93
CA HIS A 188 -3.59 -28.51 -19.76
C HIS A 188 -3.36 -27.42 -20.82
N HIS A 189 -4.43 -26.81 -21.34
CA HIS A 189 -4.31 -25.59 -22.14
C HIS A 189 -5.52 -24.65 -22.02
N THR A 190 -5.35 -23.37 -22.39
CA THR A 190 -6.41 -22.33 -22.33
C THR A 190 -6.76 -21.76 -23.72
N ASP A 191 -7.93 -21.14 -23.85
CA ASP A 191 -8.30 -20.37 -25.07
C ASP A 191 -7.29 -19.23 -25.36
N SER A 192 -6.67 -18.68 -24.31
CA SER A 192 -5.62 -17.65 -24.37
C SER A 192 -4.21 -18.16 -24.73
N GLY A 193 -4.04 -19.47 -24.90
CA GLY A 193 -2.81 -20.09 -25.40
C GLY A 193 -1.77 -20.47 -24.35
N GLU A 194 -2.09 -20.44 -23.06
CA GLU A 194 -1.27 -21.16 -22.08
C GLU A 194 -1.35 -22.65 -22.37
N GLN A 195 -0.23 -23.36 -22.30
CA GLN A 195 -0.19 -24.80 -22.45
C GLN A 195 0.89 -25.40 -21.55
N TYR A 196 0.54 -26.52 -20.90
CA TYR A 196 1.42 -27.28 -20.01
C TYR A 196 1.28 -28.78 -20.30
N ARG A 197 2.40 -29.49 -20.17
CA ARG A 197 2.53 -30.94 -20.17
C ARG A 197 2.98 -31.38 -18.77
N LEU A 198 2.39 -32.44 -18.26
CA LEU A 198 2.64 -32.99 -16.93
C LEU A 198 3.20 -34.42 -17.09
N ASP A 199 4.50 -34.55 -16.89
CA ASP A 199 5.23 -35.82 -16.96
C ASP A 199 5.34 -36.42 -15.56
N TRP A 200 4.50 -37.42 -15.28
CA TRP A 200 4.46 -38.15 -14.02
C TRP A 200 5.41 -39.34 -14.05
N ASN A 201 6.29 -39.45 -13.05
CA ASN A 201 7.04 -40.68 -12.76
C ASN A 201 6.71 -41.14 -11.33
N LEU A 202 5.74 -42.06 -11.21
CA LEU A 202 5.29 -42.54 -9.90
C LEU A 202 6.29 -43.49 -9.22
N ALA A 203 7.18 -44.14 -9.99
CA ALA A 203 8.24 -44.98 -9.41
C ALA A 203 9.32 -44.14 -8.70
N GLU A 204 9.62 -42.95 -9.22
CA GLU A 204 10.52 -41.97 -8.58
C GLU A 204 9.78 -40.95 -7.70
N ARG A 205 8.45 -41.09 -7.55
CA ARG A 205 7.56 -40.11 -6.88
C ARG A 205 7.86 -38.67 -7.31
N SER A 206 7.83 -38.43 -8.62
CA SER A 206 8.10 -37.11 -9.20
C SER A 206 7.09 -36.69 -10.26
N LEU A 207 6.94 -35.37 -10.39
CA LEU A 207 6.15 -34.70 -11.42
C LEU A 207 7.00 -33.58 -12.00
N CYS A 208 7.25 -33.62 -13.30
CA CYS A 208 7.78 -32.49 -14.05
C CYS A 208 6.66 -31.81 -14.85
N VAL A 209 6.56 -30.50 -14.75
CA VAL A 209 5.59 -29.68 -15.50
C VAL A 209 6.36 -28.83 -16.48
N THR A 210 6.13 -29.05 -17.78
CA THR A 210 6.77 -28.31 -18.87
C THR A 210 5.76 -27.44 -19.59
N ASP A 211 6.05 -26.16 -19.76
CA ASP A 211 5.20 -25.22 -20.50
C ASP A 211 5.56 -25.12 -22.01
N SER A 212 4.75 -24.43 -22.81
CA SER A 212 5.00 -24.22 -24.24
C SER A 212 6.17 -23.28 -24.56
N LEU A 213 6.76 -22.61 -23.57
CA LEU A 213 8.04 -21.90 -23.69
C LEU A 213 9.24 -22.84 -23.47
N GLY A 214 9.00 -24.13 -23.19
CA GLY A 214 10.03 -25.13 -22.93
C GLY A 214 10.59 -25.07 -21.51
N ARG A 215 9.89 -24.42 -20.58
CA ARG A 215 10.32 -24.24 -19.19
C ARG A 215 9.79 -25.38 -18.33
N THR A 216 10.68 -26.03 -17.58
CA THR A 216 10.32 -27.23 -16.80
C THR A 216 10.66 -27.06 -15.33
N ARG A 217 9.64 -27.05 -14.48
CA ARG A 217 9.80 -27.27 -13.02
C ARG A 217 9.50 -28.72 -12.66
N CYS A 218 10.09 -29.22 -11.59
CA CYS A 218 9.83 -30.56 -11.08
C CYS A 218 9.67 -30.59 -9.55
N HIS A 219 8.80 -31.48 -9.07
CA HIS A 219 8.57 -31.74 -7.67
C HIS A 219 8.82 -33.23 -7.38
N TRP A 220 9.40 -33.54 -6.22
CA TRP A 220 9.54 -34.89 -5.69
C TRP A 220 8.85 -34.99 -4.34
N TRP A 221 8.27 -36.14 -4.03
CA TRP A 221 7.59 -36.42 -2.75
C TRP A 221 7.97 -37.77 -2.16
N ASP A 222 7.71 -37.94 -0.86
CA ASP A 222 7.91 -39.19 -0.14
C ASP A 222 6.67 -40.13 -0.19
N ALA A 223 6.71 -41.25 0.52
CA ALA A 223 5.60 -42.20 0.60
C ALA A 223 4.32 -41.63 1.26
N GLN A 224 4.42 -40.48 1.91
CA GLN A 224 3.31 -39.80 2.57
C GLN A 224 2.78 -38.62 1.74
N GLY A 225 3.29 -38.43 0.51
CA GLY A 225 2.92 -37.32 -0.37
C GLY A 225 3.48 -35.96 0.06
N LEU A 226 4.46 -35.92 0.97
CA LEU A 226 5.11 -34.68 1.39
C LEU A 226 6.22 -34.32 0.41
N VAL A 227 6.26 -33.07 -0.05
CA VAL A 227 7.25 -32.61 -1.04
C VAL A 227 8.63 -32.56 -0.40
N THR A 228 9.57 -33.38 -0.89
CA THR A 228 10.94 -33.50 -0.38
C THR A 228 11.94 -32.66 -1.18
N ALA A 229 11.66 -32.39 -2.45
CA ALA A 229 12.46 -31.50 -3.28
C ALA A 229 11.61 -30.76 -4.33
N TYR A 230 12.08 -29.57 -4.69
CA TYR A 230 11.54 -28.73 -5.74
C TYR A 230 12.68 -28.20 -6.61
N ARG A 231 12.56 -28.38 -7.92
CA ARG A 231 13.43 -27.76 -8.92
C ARG A 231 12.62 -26.77 -9.73
N ASP A 232 13.01 -25.52 -9.74
CA ASP A 232 12.36 -24.48 -10.53
C ASP A 232 12.71 -24.54 -12.02
N GLU A 233 12.08 -23.68 -12.81
CA GLU A 233 12.30 -23.57 -14.25
C GLU A 233 13.71 -23.10 -14.65
N ALA A 234 14.51 -22.59 -13.71
CA ALA A 234 15.93 -22.25 -13.90
C ALA A 234 16.87 -23.39 -13.46
N GLY A 235 16.35 -24.53 -13.02
CA GLY A 235 17.12 -25.67 -12.52
C GLY A 235 17.60 -25.51 -11.07
N GLN A 236 17.16 -24.48 -10.36
CA GLN A 236 17.54 -24.21 -8.98
C GLN A 236 16.80 -25.17 -8.04
N MET A 237 17.48 -25.68 -7.01
CA MET A 237 16.97 -26.76 -6.16
C MET A 237 16.70 -26.28 -4.74
N THR A 238 15.49 -26.51 -4.24
CA THR A 238 15.11 -26.37 -2.83
C THR A 238 14.74 -27.73 -2.28
N THR A 239 15.27 -28.11 -1.12
CA THR A 239 15.00 -29.42 -0.48
C THR A 239 14.37 -29.25 0.89
N PHE A 240 13.47 -30.16 1.25
CA PHE A 240 12.69 -30.15 2.49
C PHE A 240 12.94 -31.44 3.26
N ARG A 241 12.95 -31.37 4.60
CA ARG A 241 13.04 -32.52 5.50
C ARG A 241 11.83 -32.52 6.42
N TRP A 242 11.13 -33.64 6.49
CA TRP A 242 9.93 -33.84 7.30
C TRP A 242 10.22 -34.77 8.49
N SER A 243 9.34 -34.79 9.48
CA SER A 243 9.35 -35.83 10.53
C SER A 243 8.66 -37.11 10.06
N ASP A 244 9.21 -38.26 10.43
CA ASP A 244 8.79 -39.56 9.90
C ASP A 244 7.35 -39.94 10.27
N GLU A 245 6.90 -39.61 11.48
CA GLU A 245 5.56 -39.96 11.98
C GLU A 245 4.56 -38.79 11.92
N GLU A 246 5.02 -37.57 12.27
CA GLU A 246 4.16 -36.41 12.51
C GLU A 246 4.02 -35.46 11.32
N ARG A 247 4.64 -35.73 10.16
CA ARG A 247 4.49 -34.90 8.93
C ARG A 247 4.85 -33.41 9.10
N LEU A 248 5.68 -33.07 10.09
CA LEU A 248 6.11 -31.70 10.40
C LEU A 248 7.38 -31.33 9.63
N LEU A 249 7.46 -30.11 9.09
CA LEU A 249 8.62 -29.67 8.31
C LEU A 249 9.80 -29.36 9.24
N LEU A 250 10.79 -30.24 9.38
CA LEU A 250 11.95 -30.07 10.25
C LEU A 250 13.02 -29.11 9.69
N GLY A 251 13.02 -28.85 8.39
CA GLY A 251 13.89 -27.84 7.78
C GLY A 251 13.83 -27.77 6.27
N MET A 252 14.33 -26.66 5.74
CA MET A 252 14.45 -26.37 4.31
C MET A 252 15.89 -25.99 4.00
N THR A 253 16.43 -26.43 2.86
CA THR A 253 17.65 -25.86 2.26
C THR A 253 17.28 -25.21 0.95
N ASP A 254 17.58 -23.93 0.82
CA ASP A 254 17.25 -23.13 -0.36
C ASP A 254 18.31 -23.26 -1.47
N ALA A 255 18.03 -22.66 -2.63
CA ALA A 255 18.86 -22.75 -3.82
C ALA A 255 20.27 -22.10 -3.72
N GLN A 256 20.56 -21.33 -2.67
CA GLN A 256 21.91 -20.82 -2.37
C GLN A 256 22.57 -21.58 -1.20
N GLY A 257 21.94 -22.65 -0.71
CA GLY A 257 22.41 -23.45 0.42
C GLY A 257 22.08 -22.84 1.79
N GLY A 258 21.26 -21.79 1.84
CA GLY A 258 20.73 -21.24 3.09
C GLY A 258 19.83 -22.27 3.76
N LYS A 259 20.00 -22.45 5.08
CA LYS A 259 19.34 -23.52 5.83
C LYS A 259 18.39 -22.95 6.87
N TRP A 260 17.13 -23.37 6.75
CA TRP A 260 16.11 -23.16 7.75
C TRP A 260 15.95 -24.42 8.58
N ARG A 261 15.81 -24.26 9.90
CA ARG A 261 15.48 -25.36 10.83
C ARG A 261 14.31 -24.95 11.69
N TYR A 262 13.35 -25.85 11.81
CA TYR A 262 12.13 -25.63 12.59
C TYR A 262 12.11 -26.60 13.76
N VAL A 263 11.66 -26.14 14.92
CA VAL A 263 11.54 -26.93 16.15
C VAL A 263 10.08 -26.93 16.58
N TYR A 264 9.60 -28.08 17.03
CA TYR A 264 8.21 -28.25 17.44
C TYR A 264 8.10 -28.77 18.86
N ASP A 265 7.02 -28.44 19.56
CA ASP A 265 6.65 -29.12 20.80
C ASP A 265 5.99 -30.49 20.53
N ARG A 266 5.64 -31.20 21.60
CA ARG A 266 4.95 -32.51 21.54
C ARG A 266 3.51 -32.44 20.99
N LEU A 267 2.99 -31.24 20.74
CA LEU A 267 1.69 -30.99 20.12
C LEU A 267 1.87 -30.46 18.68
N GLY A 268 3.08 -30.44 18.13
CA GLY A 268 3.33 -30.00 16.76
C GLY A 268 3.25 -28.49 16.56
N HIS A 269 3.24 -27.70 17.64
CA HIS A 269 3.37 -26.25 17.52
C HIS A 269 4.80 -25.85 17.20
N LEU A 270 4.99 -24.92 16.26
CA LEU A 270 6.30 -24.38 15.90
C LEU A 270 6.84 -23.52 17.06
N THR A 271 7.82 -24.02 17.81
CA THR A 271 8.41 -23.34 18.97
C THR A 271 9.67 -22.55 18.65
N GLU A 272 10.42 -22.92 17.60
CA GLU A 272 11.56 -22.15 17.13
C GLU A 272 11.67 -22.16 15.60
N THR A 273 11.98 -21.00 15.02
CA THR A 273 12.44 -20.87 13.63
C THR A 273 13.88 -20.39 13.61
N HIS A 274 14.77 -21.18 12.99
CA HIS A 274 16.17 -20.86 12.80
C HIS A 274 16.38 -20.48 11.34
N ASP A 275 16.87 -19.26 11.10
CA ASP A 275 17.10 -18.73 9.74
C ASP A 275 18.51 -19.08 9.19
N PRO A 276 18.81 -18.81 7.91
CA PRO A 276 20.11 -19.07 7.30
C PRO A 276 21.30 -18.30 7.91
N LEU A 277 21.05 -17.29 8.75
CA LEU A 277 22.07 -16.56 9.53
C LEU A 277 22.27 -17.16 10.94
N GLY A 278 21.50 -18.19 11.30
CA GLY A 278 21.51 -18.81 12.63
C GLY A 278 20.74 -18.00 13.70
N ARG A 279 19.92 -17.03 13.27
CA ARG A 279 19.03 -16.28 14.18
C ARG A 279 17.84 -17.13 14.56
N VAL A 280 17.27 -16.88 15.74
CA VAL A 280 16.20 -17.70 16.32
C VAL A 280 15.02 -16.83 16.71
N GLU A 281 13.88 -17.06 16.06
CA GLU A 281 12.57 -16.60 16.55
C GLU A 281 11.95 -17.72 17.38
N GLN A 282 11.31 -17.40 18.51
CA GLN A 282 10.73 -18.39 19.43
C GLN A 282 9.27 -18.10 19.76
N THR A 283 8.48 -19.16 19.94
CA THR A 283 7.08 -19.08 20.37
C THR A 283 6.77 -20.10 21.46
N GLN A 284 6.21 -19.62 22.56
CA GLN A 284 5.63 -20.44 23.62
C GLN A 284 4.11 -20.49 23.42
N TRP A 285 3.52 -21.68 23.46
CA TRP A 285 2.13 -21.93 23.05
C TRP A 285 1.24 -22.32 24.23
N HIS A 286 0.02 -21.78 24.28
CA HIS A 286 -0.94 -22.08 25.33
C HIS A 286 -1.39 -23.54 25.24
N PRO A 287 -1.20 -24.36 26.29
CA PRO A 287 -1.29 -25.82 26.22
C PRO A 287 -2.69 -26.38 25.95
N VAL A 288 -3.72 -25.52 25.99
CA VAL A 288 -5.13 -25.88 25.71
C VAL A 288 -5.70 -25.13 24.50
N TRP A 289 -5.13 -23.96 24.15
CA TRP A 289 -5.72 -23.06 23.15
C TRP A 289 -4.99 -23.08 21.81
N HIS A 290 -3.80 -23.69 21.73
CA HIS A 290 -3.03 -23.75 20.49
C HIS A 290 -2.82 -22.34 19.89
N GLN A 291 -2.66 -21.35 20.78
CA GLN A 291 -2.38 -19.95 20.46
C GLN A 291 -1.13 -19.48 21.22
N PRO A 292 -0.35 -18.53 20.70
CA PRO A 292 0.88 -18.05 21.36
C PRO A 292 0.58 -17.41 22.72
N GLU A 293 1.32 -17.78 23.77
CA GLU A 293 1.40 -17.09 25.08
C GLU A 293 2.55 -16.07 25.10
N THR A 294 3.65 -16.37 24.42
CA THR A 294 4.80 -15.47 24.29
C THR A 294 5.47 -15.70 22.94
N GLU A 295 5.73 -14.62 22.21
CA GLU A 295 6.55 -14.61 20.99
C GLU A 295 7.81 -13.79 21.27
N VAL A 296 8.96 -14.27 20.80
CA VAL A 296 10.26 -13.60 20.96
C VAL A 296 10.93 -13.52 19.60
N ASP A 297 11.26 -12.30 19.17
CA ASP A 297 11.99 -12.09 17.92
C ASP A 297 13.48 -12.46 18.05
N ALA A 298 14.17 -12.48 16.90
CA ALA A 298 15.59 -12.76 16.85
C ALA A 298 16.50 -11.73 17.58
N ALA A 299 15.99 -10.56 17.96
CA ALA A 299 16.68 -9.58 18.80
C ALA A 299 16.36 -9.72 20.30
N GLY A 300 15.47 -10.64 20.70
CA GLY A 300 15.03 -10.84 22.07
C GLY A 300 13.89 -9.92 22.52
N ALA A 301 13.26 -9.17 21.60
CA ALA A 301 12.04 -8.43 21.90
C ALA A 301 10.89 -9.43 22.08
N ALA A 302 10.10 -9.27 23.16
CA ALA A 302 9.13 -10.27 23.58
C ALA A 302 7.72 -9.70 23.72
N TRP A 303 6.77 -10.28 22.99
CA TRP A 303 5.34 -10.04 23.12
C TRP A 303 4.71 -11.11 24.00
N ARG A 304 3.73 -10.74 24.83
CA ARG A 304 3.01 -11.67 25.72
C ARG A 304 1.51 -11.57 25.51
N TYR A 305 0.82 -12.69 25.59
CA TYR A 305 -0.60 -12.81 25.27
C TYR A 305 -1.33 -13.54 26.39
N GLU A 306 -2.43 -12.95 26.86
CA GLU A 306 -3.30 -13.52 27.90
C GLU A 306 -4.66 -13.91 27.27
N TYR A 307 -5.25 -15.02 27.73
CA TYR A 307 -6.47 -15.59 27.16
C TYR A 307 -7.56 -15.80 28.21
N ASP A 308 -8.82 -15.64 27.80
CA ASP A 308 -9.96 -16.06 28.62
C ASP A 308 -10.18 -17.59 28.58
N GLU A 309 -11.17 -18.07 29.34
CA GLU A 309 -11.56 -19.49 29.41
C GLU A 309 -12.10 -20.08 28.09
N ARG A 310 -12.20 -19.27 27.03
CA ARG A 310 -12.64 -19.66 25.68
C ARG A 310 -11.55 -19.45 24.64
N GLY A 311 -10.36 -18.99 25.04
CA GLY A 311 -9.25 -18.69 24.13
C GLY A 311 -9.42 -17.40 23.31
N ASN A 312 -10.25 -16.45 23.76
CA ASN A 312 -10.25 -15.07 23.24
C ASN A 312 -9.08 -14.30 23.88
N LEU A 313 -8.41 -13.39 23.14
CA LEU A 313 -7.26 -12.65 23.68
C LEU A 313 -7.71 -11.59 24.69
N GLN A 314 -7.55 -11.85 25.98
CA GLN A 314 -7.87 -10.89 27.03
C GLN A 314 -6.90 -9.70 27.08
N ALA A 315 -5.60 -9.92 26.86
CA ALA A 315 -4.61 -8.84 26.81
C ALA A 315 -3.37 -9.18 25.97
N VAL A 316 -2.70 -8.14 25.47
CA VAL A 316 -1.36 -8.22 24.88
C VAL A 316 -0.42 -7.25 25.62
N SER A 317 0.82 -7.66 25.85
CA SER A 317 1.91 -6.80 26.29
C SER A 317 3.04 -6.80 25.26
N ASP A 318 3.50 -5.62 24.89
CA ASP A 318 4.60 -5.42 23.93
C ASP A 318 6.00 -5.62 24.58
N PRO A 319 7.09 -5.50 23.80
CA PRO A 319 8.47 -5.57 24.30
C PRO A 319 8.92 -4.44 25.24
N LEU A 320 8.07 -3.43 25.47
CA LEU A 320 8.23 -2.37 26.46
C LEU A 320 7.28 -2.57 27.66
N HIS A 321 6.59 -3.71 27.72
CA HIS A 321 5.58 -4.09 28.73
C HIS A 321 4.32 -3.20 28.74
N GLN A 322 4.04 -2.50 27.64
CA GLN A 322 2.83 -1.70 27.44
C GLN A 322 1.67 -2.66 27.17
N ARG A 323 0.62 -2.61 28.01
CA ARG A 323 -0.46 -3.61 28.01
C ARG A 323 -1.76 -3.07 27.43
N THR A 324 -2.26 -3.69 26.36
CA THR A 324 -3.59 -3.44 25.77
C THR A 324 -4.54 -4.57 26.16
N VAL A 325 -5.77 -4.25 26.55
CA VAL A 325 -6.77 -5.18 27.12
C VAL A 325 -8.04 -5.18 26.28
N TYR A 326 -8.65 -6.35 26.09
CA TYR A 326 -9.84 -6.56 25.27
C TYR A 326 -10.96 -7.19 26.11
N GLY A 327 -12.18 -6.68 25.94
CA GLY A 327 -13.39 -7.27 26.49
C GLY A 327 -14.27 -7.81 25.37
N TYR A 328 -14.88 -8.98 25.59
CA TYR A 328 -15.69 -9.70 24.60
C TYR A 328 -17.15 -9.85 25.05
N ASP A 329 -18.05 -9.99 24.09
CA ASP A 329 -19.40 -10.51 24.33
C ASP A 329 -19.42 -12.05 24.40
N ARG A 330 -20.59 -12.64 24.64
CA ARG A 330 -20.77 -14.10 24.70
C ARG A 330 -20.47 -14.83 23.39
N HIS A 331 -20.35 -14.11 22.26
CA HIS A 331 -20.12 -14.64 20.92
C HIS A 331 -18.65 -14.49 20.48
N GLY A 332 -17.76 -14.00 21.36
CA GLY A 332 -16.35 -13.77 21.03
C GLY A 332 -16.09 -12.50 20.23
N GLN A 333 -17.05 -11.57 20.21
CA GLN A 333 -16.92 -10.29 19.52
C GLN A 333 -16.36 -9.24 20.48
N VAL A 334 -15.31 -8.53 20.08
CA VAL A 334 -14.69 -7.49 20.90
C VAL A 334 -15.69 -6.34 21.12
N VAL A 335 -16.03 -6.02 22.36
CA VAL A 335 -16.93 -4.91 22.73
C VAL A 335 -16.22 -3.73 23.40
N ARG A 336 -15.02 -3.96 23.94
CA ARG A 336 -14.18 -2.93 24.58
C ARG A 336 -12.71 -3.20 24.26
N ILE A 337 -11.93 -2.16 24.01
CA ILE A 337 -10.46 -2.24 23.93
C ILE A 337 -9.83 -1.08 24.69
N THR A 338 -9.19 -1.38 25.81
CA THR A 338 -8.45 -0.43 26.65
C THR A 338 -6.98 -0.43 26.22
N ASP A 339 -6.46 0.72 25.78
CA ASP A 339 -5.04 0.87 25.44
C ASP A 339 -4.13 1.03 26.68
N ALA A 340 -2.81 1.04 26.48
CA ALA A 340 -1.82 1.10 27.55
C ALA A 340 -1.79 2.42 28.37
N ARG A 341 -2.53 3.46 27.96
CA ARG A 341 -2.80 4.65 28.81
C ARG A 341 -4.08 4.52 29.65
N GLY A 342 -4.84 3.44 29.47
CA GLY A 342 -6.20 3.29 30.01
C GLY A 342 -7.29 3.88 29.09
N GLY A 343 -6.95 4.24 27.84
CA GLY A 343 -7.91 4.80 26.89
C GLY A 343 -8.86 3.74 26.33
N ASP A 344 -10.15 3.87 26.61
CA ASP A 344 -11.17 2.92 26.14
C ASP A 344 -11.69 3.23 24.73
N LYS A 345 -11.88 2.19 23.91
CA LYS A 345 -12.71 2.21 22.71
C LYS A 345 -13.80 1.14 22.82
N TYR A 346 -14.99 1.42 22.32
CA TYR A 346 -16.14 0.51 22.39
C TYR A 346 -16.62 0.10 21.00
N LEU A 347 -17.16 -1.11 20.90
CA LEU A 347 -17.66 -1.72 19.66
C LEU A 347 -19.02 -2.37 19.95
N GLN A 348 -19.99 -2.22 19.06
CA GLN A 348 -21.35 -2.76 19.18
C GLN A 348 -21.72 -3.49 17.90
N TRP A 349 -22.29 -4.68 18.04
CA TRP A 349 -22.52 -5.62 16.94
C TRP A 349 -24.01 -5.94 16.80
N ASN A 350 -24.50 -6.16 15.58
CA ASN A 350 -25.86 -6.68 15.35
C ASN A 350 -25.93 -8.19 15.62
N GLU A 351 -27.13 -8.74 15.47
CA GLU A 351 -27.40 -10.16 15.65
C GLU A 351 -26.72 -11.06 14.60
N ASP A 352 -26.31 -10.50 13.45
CA ASP A 352 -25.59 -11.17 12.37
C ASP A 352 -24.05 -11.09 12.51
N GLY A 353 -23.55 -10.53 13.61
CA GLY A 353 -22.10 -10.40 13.86
C GLY A 353 -21.41 -9.32 13.02
N GLN A 354 -22.14 -8.25 12.70
CA GLN A 354 -21.67 -7.10 11.92
C GLN A 354 -21.58 -5.87 12.82
N LEU A 355 -20.53 -5.07 12.65
CA LEU A 355 -20.29 -3.88 13.45
C LEU A 355 -21.37 -2.83 13.17
N MET A 356 -22.21 -2.51 14.16
CA MET A 356 -23.20 -1.42 14.08
C MET A 356 -22.66 -0.09 14.58
N ARG A 357 -21.83 -0.11 15.63
CA ARG A 357 -21.28 1.10 16.25
C ARG A 357 -19.85 0.90 16.73
N HIS A 358 -19.04 1.94 16.61
CA HIS A 358 -17.76 2.12 17.26
C HIS A 358 -17.84 3.40 18.08
N THR A 359 -17.13 3.47 19.20
CA THR A 359 -16.93 4.70 19.96
C THR A 359 -15.45 4.78 20.30
N ASP A 360 -14.78 5.82 19.85
CA ASP A 360 -13.36 6.01 20.15
C ASP A 360 -13.15 6.58 21.57
N CYS A 361 -11.88 6.79 21.93
CA CYS A 361 -11.45 7.27 23.24
C CYS A 361 -11.85 8.73 23.56
N SER A 362 -12.39 9.48 22.61
CA SER A 362 -12.98 10.81 22.82
C SER A 362 -14.50 10.77 23.07
N GLY A 363 -15.13 9.60 22.90
CA GLY A 363 -16.59 9.46 22.90
C GLY A 363 -17.25 9.73 21.54
N SER A 364 -16.46 10.14 20.53
CA SER A 364 -16.94 10.26 19.15
C SER A 364 -17.22 8.86 18.59
N GLN A 365 -18.30 8.75 17.81
CA GLN A 365 -18.84 7.44 17.43
C GLN A 365 -18.47 7.08 15.99
N THR A 366 -18.82 5.89 15.52
CA THR A 366 -18.98 5.47 14.11
C THR A 366 -20.18 4.55 14.02
N ALA A 367 -20.95 4.59 12.93
CA ALA A 367 -22.20 3.84 12.83
C ALA A 367 -22.44 3.32 11.40
N TRP A 368 -22.72 2.02 11.30
CA TRP A 368 -22.94 1.30 10.04
C TRP A 368 -24.32 0.65 10.04
N PHE A 369 -24.97 0.67 8.88
CA PHE A 369 -26.28 0.10 8.65
C PHE A 369 -26.19 -0.88 7.48
N TYR A 370 -26.83 -2.03 7.61
CA TYR A 370 -26.80 -3.10 6.62
C TYR A 370 -28.21 -3.36 6.09
N ASP A 371 -28.31 -3.72 4.81
CA ASP A 371 -29.56 -4.19 4.24
C ASP A 371 -29.89 -5.61 4.71
N GLU A 372 -31.11 -6.08 4.42
CA GLU A 372 -31.55 -7.45 4.72
C GLU A 372 -30.60 -8.52 4.13
N ARG A 373 -29.85 -8.19 3.06
CA ARG A 373 -28.87 -9.09 2.44
C ARG A 373 -27.52 -9.13 3.16
N THR A 374 -27.43 -8.50 4.33
CA THR A 374 -26.24 -8.27 5.16
C THR A 374 -25.14 -7.45 4.47
N ARG A 375 -25.49 -6.64 3.46
CA ARG A 375 -24.56 -5.74 2.73
C ARG A 375 -24.61 -4.36 3.35
N LEU A 376 -23.47 -3.65 3.37
CA LEU A 376 -23.40 -2.29 3.91
C LEU A 376 -24.29 -1.35 3.08
N GLU A 377 -25.34 -0.80 3.68
CA GLU A 377 -26.29 0.12 3.03
C GLU A 377 -25.89 1.58 3.26
N ARG A 378 -25.48 1.91 4.49
CA ARG A 378 -25.11 3.27 4.90
C ARG A 378 -24.01 3.26 5.95
N VAL A 379 -23.06 4.19 5.81
CA VAL A 379 -22.18 4.62 6.90
C VAL A 379 -22.62 6.02 7.29
N THR A 380 -22.84 6.28 8.57
CA THR A 380 -23.03 7.63 9.10
C THR A 380 -21.71 8.14 9.66
N ASP A 381 -21.56 9.46 9.76
CA ASP A 381 -20.39 10.22 10.22
C ASP A 381 -20.64 10.87 11.62
N ALA A 382 -19.64 11.40 12.34
CA ALA A 382 -19.75 11.88 13.74
C ALA A 382 -20.30 13.29 13.83
N GLU A 383 -20.10 14.05 12.77
CA GLU A 383 -20.81 15.27 12.41
C GLU A 383 -22.17 14.94 11.74
N SER A 384 -22.62 13.67 11.80
CA SER A 384 -23.86 13.14 11.23
C SER A 384 -24.00 13.25 9.70
N ASN A 385 -22.89 13.28 8.96
CA ASN A 385 -22.89 13.04 7.50
C ASN A 385 -23.24 11.57 7.20
N SER A 386 -23.53 11.20 5.94
CA SER A 386 -23.87 9.80 5.62
C SER A 386 -23.63 9.42 4.16
N THR A 387 -22.77 8.42 3.97
CA THR A 387 -22.49 7.74 2.70
C THR A 387 -23.47 6.58 2.53
N ARG A 388 -23.99 6.36 1.31
CA ARG A 388 -24.90 5.26 0.98
C ARG A 388 -24.39 4.43 -0.18
N TYR A 389 -24.67 3.13 -0.15
CA TYR A 389 -24.15 2.14 -1.09
C TYR A 389 -25.29 1.33 -1.70
N SER A 390 -25.31 1.25 -3.03
CA SER A 390 -26.33 0.54 -3.80
C SER A 390 -25.70 -0.59 -4.60
N TYR A 391 -26.40 -1.71 -4.74
CA TYR A 391 -25.89 -2.94 -5.33
C TYR A 391 -26.86 -3.54 -6.36
N ASP A 392 -26.34 -4.33 -7.29
CA ASP A 392 -27.16 -5.18 -8.17
C ASP A 392 -27.75 -6.40 -7.43
N GLY A 393 -28.55 -7.19 -8.15
CA GLY A 393 -29.15 -8.44 -7.65
C GLY A 393 -28.16 -9.60 -7.46
N ASN A 394 -26.92 -9.49 -7.95
CA ASN A 394 -25.84 -10.44 -7.70
C ASN A 394 -24.94 -10.02 -6.53
N GLY A 395 -25.11 -8.80 -6.00
CA GLY A 395 -24.36 -8.24 -4.87
C GLY A 395 -23.15 -7.39 -5.25
N HIS A 396 -22.99 -7.00 -6.52
CA HIS A 396 -21.93 -6.08 -6.92
C HIS A 396 -22.33 -4.63 -6.64
N LEU A 397 -21.39 -3.81 -6.18
CA LEU A 397 -21.59 -2.37 -6.00
C LEU A 397 -21.87 -1.68 -7.35
N THR A 398 -22.95 -0.90 -7.43
CA THR A 398 -23.38 -0.17 -8.63
C THR A 398 -23.39 1.35 -8.46
N GLU A 399 -23.55 1.84 -7.24
CA GLU A 399 -23.55 3.28 -6.93
C GLU A 399 -23.07 3.53 -5.49
N VAL A 400 -22.35 4.63 -5.30
CA VAL A 400 -22.09 5.22 -3.98
C VAL A 400 -22.62 6.65 -4.01
N MET A 401 -23.36 7.05 -2.98
CA MET A 401 -23.89 8.40 -2.80
C MET A 401 -23.29 9.04 -1.55
N PHE A 402 -22.68 10.21 -1.74
CA PHE A 402 -21.98 10.98 -0.72
C PHE A 402 -22.93 11.85 0.11
N ALA A 403 -22.47 12.32 1.27
CA ALA A 403 -23.25 13.16 2.17
C ALA A 403 -23.64 14.54 1.60
N ASP A 404 -22.96 14.99 0.53
CA ASP A 404 -23.32 16.17 -0.26
C ASP A 404 -24.27 15.87 -1.45
N GLY A 405 -24.69 14.61 -1.63
CA GLY A 405 -25.62 14.16 -2.66
C GLY A 405 -24.99 13.82 -4.01
N ARG A 406 -23.67 13.95 -4.16
CA ARG A 406 -22.94 13.45 -5.34
C ARG A 406 -23.00 11.93 -5.44
N THR A 407 -22.95 11.38 -6.65
CA THR A 407 -23.00 9.93 -6.89
C THR A 407 -21.89 9.43 -7.81
N GLU A 408 -21.17 8.39 -7.40
CA GLU A 408 -20.34 7.57 -8.30
C GLU A 408 -21.13 6.38 -8.83
N ARG A 409 -20.88 5.96 -10.07
CA ARG A 409 -21.56 4.79 -10.67
C ARG A 409 -20.57 3.78 -11.23
N TYR A 410 -20.84 2.52 -10.92
CA TYR A 410 -20.02 1.37 -11.21
C TYR A 410 -20.81 0.40 -12.12
N GLN A 411 -20.14 -0.15 -13.13
CA GLN A 411 -20.70 -1.17 -14.00
C GLN A 411 -19.72 -2.36 -14.08
N PRO A 412 -20.03 -3.47 -13.40
CA PRO A 412 -19.30 -4.72 -13.54
C PRO A 412 -19.72 -5.48 -14.81
N ASP A 413 -18.93 -6.48 -15.19
CA ASP A 413 -19.32 -7.56 -16.10
C ASP A 413 -19.95 -8.75 -15.33
N ALA A 414 -20.29 -9.83 -16.04
CA ALA A 414 -20.87 -11.06 -15.49
C ALA A 414 -20.00 -11.75 -14.41
N ALA A 415 -18.70 -11.46 -14.40
CA ALA A 415 -17.72 -11.96 -13.43
C ALA A 415 -17.46 -10.97 -12.27
N GLY A 416 -18.25 -9.89 -12.17
CA GLY A 416 -18.08 -8.84 -11.15
C GLY A 416 -16.91 -7.88 -11.42
N ARG A 417 -16.26 -7.95 -12.59
CA ARG A 417 -15.06 -7.16 -12.92
C ARG A 417 -15.47 -5.81 -13.48
N LEU A 418 -14.88 -4.72 -12.99
CA LEU A 418 -15.23 -3.36 -13.45
C LEU A 418 -14.89 -3.16 -14.95
N VAL A 419 -15.89 -2.72 -15.73
CA VAL A 419 -15.77 -2.41 -17.17
C VAL A 419 -16.14 -0.95 -17.51
N LYS A 420 -16.93 -0.27 -16.68
CA LYS A 420 -17.18 1.18 -16.78
C LYS A 420 -17.32 1.79 -15.38
N TYR A 421 -16.70 2.97 -15.19
CA TYR A 421 -16.88 3.84 -14.04
C TYR A 421 -17.35 5.22 -14.52
N THR A 422 -18.27 5.83 -13.77
CA THR A 422 -18.75 7.20 -13.99
C THR A 422 -18.49 8.01 -12.72
N SER A 423 -17.72 9.09 -12.82
CA SER A 423 -17.46 10.01 -11.69
C SER A 423 -18.67 10.91 -11.40
N PRO A 424 -18.69 11.67 -10.28
CA PRO A 424 -19.86 12.44 -9.89
C PRO A 424 -20.25 13.61 -10.79
N ALA A 425 -19.38 14.04 -11.72
CA ALA A 425 -19.76 14.96 -12.79
C ALA A 425 -19.72 14.31 -14.18
N GLY A 426 -20.02 13.01 -14.25
CA GLY A 426 -20.34 12.32 -15.50
C GLY A 426 -19.17 11.90 -16.38
N GLN A 427 -17.91 12.09 -15.94
CA GLN A 427 -16.75 11.60 -16.68
C GLN A 427 -16.73 10.07 -16.67
N ILE A 428 -16.56 9.45 -17.85
CA ILE A 428 -16.61 7.98 -18.00
C ILE A 428 -15.21 7.43 -18.27
N THR A 429 -14.78 6.45 -17.47
CA THR A 429 -13.64 5.58 -17.79
C THR A 429 -14.14 4.19 -18.16
N ARG A 430 -13.52 3.55 -19.16
CA ARG A 430 -13.88 2.21 -19.66
C ARG A 430 -12.66 1.30 -19.71
N TRP A 431 -12.89 0.03 -19.41
CA TRP A 431 -11.88 -1.02 -19.53
C TRP A 431 -12.38 -2.12 -20.47
N GLN A 432 -11.49 -2.59 -21.34
CA GLN A 432 -11.70 -3.78 -22.16
C GLN A 432 -10.76 -4.87 -21.66
N ARG A 433 -11.31 -6.06 -21.45
CA ARG A 433 -10.62 -7.22 -20.87
C ARG A 433 -10.57 -8.36 -21.88
N ASP A 434 -9.59 -9.24 -21.75
CA ASP A 434 -9.58 -10.54 -22.42
C ASP A 434 -10.39 -11.60 -21.62
N GLY A 435 -10.41 -12.86 -22.09
CA GLY A 435 -11.15 -13.95 -21.44
C GLY A 435 -10.70 -14.16 -19.99
N GLN A 436 -9.38 -14.27 -19.79
CA GLN A 436 -8.70 -14.27 -18.48
C GLN A 436 -9.00 -13.02 -17.61
N GLY A 437 -9.58 -11.95 -18.17
CA GLY A 437 -10.00 -10.76 -17.43
C GLY A 437 -8.93 -9.68 -17.25
N ARG A 438 -7.76 -9.85 -17.88
CA ARG A 438 -6.65 -8.89 -17.88
C ARG A 438 -7.07 -7.68 -18.72
N VAL A 439 -6.74 -6.46 -18.28
CA VAL A 439 -7.07 -5.24 -19.04
C VAL A 439 -6.19 -5.19 -20.29
N ARG A 440 -6.78 -5.25 -21.49
CA ARG A 440 -6.08 -5.02 -22.77
C ARG A 440 -6.10 -3.56 -23.20
N ARG A 441 -7.15 -2.81 -22.84
CA ARG A 441 -7.27 -1.39 -23.16
C ARG A 441 -8.05 -0.64 -22.09
N GLN A 442 -7.52 0.49 -21.66
CA GLN A 442 -8.24 1.52 -20.91
C GLN A 442 -8.63 2.66 -21.87
N THR A 443 -9.75 3.31 -21.62
CA THR A 443 -10.17 4.52 -22.34
C THR A 443 -10.75 5.51 -21.35
N ASP A 444 -10.21 6.73 -21.34
CA ASP A 444 -10.63 7.80 -20.42
C ASP A 444 -11.78 8.65 -20.97
N ALA A 445 -12.17 9.68 -20.22
CA ALA A 445 -13.30 10.55 -20.54
C ALA A 445 -13.06 11.48 -21.75
N THR A 446 -11.82 11.60 -22.23
CA THR A 446 -11.48 12.28 -23.50
C THR A 446 -11.32 11.32 -24.68
N GLY A 447 -11.44 10.01 -24.44
CA GLY A 447 -11.24 8.98 -25.47
C GLY A 447 -9.77 8.60 -25.71
N ARG A 448 -8.83 9.12 -24.90
CA ARG A 448 -7.41 8.71 -24.93
C ARG A 448 -7.30 7.26 -24.45
N ARG A 449 -6.27 6.55 -24.92
CA ARG A 449 -6.17 5.09 -24.79
C ARG A 449 -4.80 4.66 -24.28
N THR A 450 -4.80 3.91 -23.18
CA THR A 450 -3.65 3.13 -22.72
C THR A 450 -3.88 1.68 -23.14
N ALA A 451 -2.88 1.02 -23.72
CA ALA A 451 -3.00 -0.36 -24.20
C ALA A 451 -1.95 -1.27 -23.56
N TYR A 452 -2.35 -2.51 -23.30
CA TYR A 452 -1.54 -3.52 -22.62
C TYR A 452 -1.54 -4.79 -23.46
N GLU A 453 -0.35 -5.29 -23.76
CA GLU A 453 -0.14 -6.54 -24.49
C GLU A 453 0.48 -7.57 -23.56
N TYR A 454 -0.07 -8.77 -23.59
CA TYR A 454 0.38 -9.89 -22.77
C TYR A 454 0.82 -11.04 -23.67
N ASP A 455 1.79 -11.82 -23.20
CA ASP A 455 2.00 -13.16 -23.76
C ASP A 455 0.94 -14.16 -23.24
N ALA A 456 1.04 -15.41 -23.69
CA ALA A 456 0.16 -16.48 -23.26
C ALA A 456 0.10 -16.59 -21.72
N TYR A 457 1.28 -16.60 -21.08
CA TYR A 457 1.51 -16.76 -19.63
C TYR A 457 1.21 -15.49 -18.80
N GLY A 458 0.40 -14.59 -19.35
CA GLY A 458 -0.02 -13.37 -18.69
C GLY A 458 0.98 -12.23 -18.72
N ARG A 459 2.27 -12.44 -18.98
CA ARG A 459 3.33 -11.43 -18.74
C ARG A 459 3.17 -10.21 -19.65
N LEU A 460 3.42 -9.01 -19.13
CA LEU A 460 3.18 -7.76 -19.85
C LEU A 460 4.35 -7.50 -20.80
N THR A 461 4.18 -7.73 -22.10
CA THR A 461 5.28 -7.56 -23.07
C THR A 461 5.40 -6.11 -23.57
N THR A 462 4.27 -5.43 -23.71
CA THR A 462 4.19 -4.03 -24.17
C THR A 462 3.17 -3.24 -23.35
N LEU A 463 3.55 -2.04 -22.91
CA LEU A 463 2.64 -1.02 -22.39
C LEU A 463 2.72 0.21 -23.30
N THR A 464 1.62 0.54 -23.98
CA THR A 464 1.53 1.69 -24.88
C THR A 464 0.77 2.82 -24.23
N ASN A 465 1.40 4.00 -24.15
CA ASN A 465 0.86 5.21 -23.56
C ASN A 465 -0.17 5.90 -24.48
N GLU A 466 -0.74 7.00 -24.00
CA GLU A 466 -1.80 7.74 -24.68
C GLU A 466 -1.33 8.45 -25.96
N ASN A 467 -0.02 8.68 -26.12
CA ASN A 467 0.61 9.20 -27.35
C ASN A 467 0.89 8.09 -28.39
N GLY A 468 0.70 6.81 -28.05
CA GLY A 468 1.05 5.67 -28.90
C GLY A 468 2.49 5.18 -28.76
N GLU A 469 3.23 5.65 -27.75
CA GLU A 469 4.62 5.26 -27.48
C GLU A 469 4.66 4.08 -26.50
N SER A 470 5.62 3.17 -26.68
CA SER A 470 5.62 1.88 -25.96
C SER A 470 6.81 1.69 -25.03
N TYR A 471 6.52 1.29 -23.78
CA TYR A 471 7.45 0.56 -22.93
C TYR A 471 7.44 -0.91 -23.32
N ARG A 472 8.61 -1.57 -23.28
CA ARG A 472 8.76 -3.00 -23.58
C ARG A 472 9.45 -3.72 -22.43
N PHE A 473 9.04 -4.96 -22.17
CA PHE A 473 9.59 -5.77 -21.09
C PHE A 473 10.11 -7.10 -21.62
N ARG A 474 11.25 -7.54 -21.08
CA ARG A 474 11.79 -8.89 -21.28
C ARG A 474 11.76 -9.65 -19.96
N TYR A 475 11.62 -10.96 -20.09
CA TYR A 475 11.50 -11.88 -18.96
C TYR A 475 12.52 -13.01 -19.08
N ASP A 476 13.03 -13.51 -17.95
CA ASP A 476 13.74 -14.79 -17.92
C ASP A 476 12.80 -15.99 -17.70
N VAL A 477 13.41 -17.15 -17.51
CA VAL A 477 12.74 -18.46 -17.35
C VAL A 477 11.87 -18.56 -16.09
N LEU A 478 12.08 -17.69 -15.09
CA LEU A 478 11.28 -17.63 -13.86
C LEU A 478 10.26 -16.47 -13.88
N ASP A 479 9.90 -15.99 -15.08
CA ASP A 479 8.94 -14.90 -15.31
C ASP A 479 9.36 -13.54 -14.71
N ARG A 480 10.68 -13.32 -14.61
CA ARG A 480 11.30 -12.17 -13.95
C ARG A 480 11.69 -11.10 -14.93
N VAL A 481 11.36 -9.83 -14.66
CA VAL A 481 11.69 -8.71 -15.55
C VAL A 481 13.20 -8.53 -15.62
N THR A 482 13.82 -9.00 -16.69
CA THR A 482 15.28 -8.85 -16.91
C THR A 482 15.62 -7.54 -17.61
N GLU A 483 14.68 -6.94 -18.34
CA GLU A 483 14.88 -5.64 -18.98
C GLU A 483 13.55 -4.89 -19.14
N GLN A 484 13.56 -3.60 -18.79
CA GLN A 484 12.59 -2.62 -19.26
C GLN A 484 13.28 -1.72 -20.29
N THR A 485 12.66 -1.54 -21.46
CA THR A 485 13.03 -0.50 -22.43
C THR A 485 11.97 0.61 -22.41
N ASP A 486 12.40 1.84 -22.20
CA ASP A 486 11.56 3.04 -22.23
C ASP A 486 11.29 3.49 -23.68
N PRO A 487 10.22 4.28 -23.92
CA PRO A 487 9.91 4.83 -25.25
C PRO A 487 11.08 5.49 -25.99
N GLY A 488 12.00 6.16 -25.27
CA GLY A 488 13.16 6.83 -25.86
C GLY A 488 14.31 5.89 -26.26
N GLY A 489 14.29 4.64 -25.84
CA GLY A 489 15.36 3.65 -26.06
C GLY A 489 16.31 3.46 -24.88
N SER A 490 16.20 4.24 -23.79
CA SER A 490 16.88 3.94 -22.54
C SER A 490 16.39 2.61 -21.96
N ARG A 491 17.31 1.84 -21.37
CA ARG A 491 17.02 0.52 -20.78
C ARG A 491 17.39 0.45 -19.30
N ARG A 492 16.64 -0.35 -18.54
CA ARG A 492 16.97 -0.79 -17.18
C ARG A 492 16.98 -2.31 -17.17
N ALA A 493 18.15 -2.91 -17.00
CA ALA A 493 18.31 -4.36 -16.94
C ALA A 493 18.61 -4.82 -15.52
N TYR A 494 18.10 -6.00 -15.15
CA TYR A 494 18.11 -6.53 -13.79
C TYR A 494 18.83 -7.87 -13.72
N GLY A 495 19.83 -7.97 -12.86
CA GLY A 495 20.48 -9.22 -12.49
C GLY A 495 19.88 -9.78 -11.20
N TYR A 496 19.65 -11.09 -11.16
CA TYR A 496 19.02 -11.80 -10.04
C TYR A 496 19.90 -12.91 -9.49
N ASN A 497 19.75 -13.22 -8.19
CA ASN A 497 20.24 -14.47 -7.61
C ASN A 497 19.15 -15.57 -7.60
N ALA A 498 19.51 -16.74 -7.05
CA ALA A 498 18.62 -17.89 -6.94
C ALA A 498 17.60 -17.80 -5.78
N LEU A 499 17.69 -16.77 -4.93
CA LEU A 499 16.62 -16.43 -3.97
C LEU A 499 15.79 -15.24 -4.45
N ASN A 500 15.78 -15.06 -5.77
CA ASN A 500 14.97 -14.11 -6.50
C ASN A 500 15.24 -12.62 -6.22
N ALA A 501 16.32 -12.31 -5.51
CA ALA A 501 16.69 -10.96 -5.14
C ALA A 501 17.57 -10.31 -6.22
N VAL A 502 17.34 -9.02 -6.48
CA VAL A 502 18.16 -8.24 -7.42
C VAL A 502 19.57 -8.06 -6.84
N THR A 503 20.55 -8.44 -7.66
CA THR A 503 21.99 -8.33 -7.42
C THR A 503 22.68 -7.32 -8.34
N ALA A 504 22.00 -6.88 -9.40
CA ALA A 504 22.48 -5.78 -10.24
C ALA A 504 21.32 -5.00 -10.87
N VAL A 505 21.48 -3.69 -10.99
CA VAL A 505 20.68 -2.83 -11.88
C VAL A 505 21.64 -2.17 -12.86
N ILE A 506 21.37 -2.31 -14.16
CA ILE A 506 22.17 -1.73 -15.24
C ILE A 506 21.30 -0.71 -15.98
N TYR A 507 21.67 0.56 -15.89
CA TYR A 507 21.06 1.65 -16.64
C TYR A 507 21.82 1.78 -17.96
N GLY A 508 21.20 1.38 -19.06
CA GLY A 508 21.74 1.51 -20.41
C GLY A 508 21.16 2.74 -21.11
N GLY A 509 22.04 3.59 -21.60
CA GLY A 509 21.70 4.81 -22.32
C GLY A 509 21.28 4.55 -23.77
N GLU A 510 20.53 5.50 -24.32
CA GLU A 510 20.06 5.52 -25.72
C GLU A 510 21.19 5.41 -26.77
N ARG A 511 22.44 5.67 -26.39
CA ARG A 511 23.63 5.57 -27.26
C ARG A 511 24.60 4.46 -26.84
N GLY A 512 24.20 3.62 -25.89
CA GLY A 512 24.93 2.44 -25.46
C GLY A 512 25.86 2.61 -24.26
N GLY A 513 25.93 3.79 -23.62
CA GLY A 513 26.65 3.94 -22.35
C GLY A 513 25.97 3.18 -21.22
N GLU A 514 26.72 2.59 -20.29
CA GLU A 514 26.15 1.81 -19.18
C GLU A 514 26.61 2.30 -17.81
N ILE A 515 25.66 2.36 -16.87
CA ILE A 515 25.89 2.58 -15.45
C ILE A 515 25.41 1.33 -14.71
N ARG A 516 26.30 0.67 -13.95
CA ARG A 516 25.97 -0.53 -13.18
C ARG A 516 25.94 -0.24 -11.69
N HIS A 517 24.84 -0.60 -11.03
CA HIS A 517 24.75 -0.69 -9.57
C HIS A 517 24.77 -2.17 -9.18
N GLY A 518 25.78 -2.61 -8.43
CA GLY A 518 25.84 -3.94 -7.82
C GLY A 518 25.17 -3.93 -6.44
N LEU A 519 24.46 -5.00 -6.09
CA LEU A 519 23.76 -5.18 -4.82
C LEU A 519 24.18 -6.51 -4.18
N GLU A 520 25.00 -6.45 -3.13
CA GLU A 520 25.38 -7.60 -2.31
C GLU A 520 24.31 -7.84 -1.23
N ARG A 521 24.05 -9.11 -0.90
CA ARG A 521 23.04 -9.49 0.08
C ARG A 521 23.52 -10.62 0.99
N ASP A 522 23.01 -10.65 2.22
CA ASP A 522 23.20 -11.79 3.13
C ASP A 522 22.22 -12.94 2.84
N ALA A 523 22.36 -14.05 3.56
CA ALA A 523 21.52 -15.24 3.39
C ALA A 523 20.05 -15.05 3.85
N ALA A 524 19.73 -13.95 4.56
CA ALA A 524 18.35 -13.53 4.82
C ALA A 524 17.79 -12.60 3.72
N GLY A 525 18.61 -12.24 2.73
CA GLY A 525 18.25 -11.40 1.58
C GLY A 525 18.43 -9.89 1.80
N ARG A 526 18.98 -9.47 2.93
CA ARG A 526 19.16 -8.04 3.28
C ARG A 526 20.30 -7.44 2.47
N LEU A 527 20.17 -6.18 2.05
CA LEU A 527 21.18 -5.49 1.25
C LEU A 527 22.41 -5.18 2.13
N THR A 528 23.51 -5.90 1.97
CA THR A 528 24.73 -5.67 2.77
C THR A 528 25.68 -4.67 2.12
N ALA A 529 25.66 -4.54 0.79
CA ALA A 529 26.34 -3.44 0.10
C ALA A 529 25.68 -3.03 -1.22
N LYS A 530 25.77 -1.75 -1.55
CA LYS A 530 25.52 -1.17 -2.88
C LYS A 530 26.84 -0.66 -3.45
N ILE A 531 27.13 -1.01 -4.69
CA ILE A 531 28.36 -0.63 -5.41
C ILE A 531 27.98 0.14 -6.67
N THR A 532 28.51 1.34 -6.85
CA THR A 532 28.37 2.19 -8.04
C THR A 532 29.75 2.41 -8.68
N PRO A 533 29.87 3.00 -9.88
CA PRO A 533 31.17 3.35 -10.45
C PRO A 533 32.07 4.20 -9.53
N GLU A 534 31.48 5.00 -8.64
CA GLU A 534 32.21 5.90 -7.74
C GLU A 534 32.26 5.43 -6.28
N THR A 535 31.36 4.57 -5.82
CA THR A 535 31.21 4.28 -4.37
C THR A 535 30.89 2.82 -4.01
N ARG A 536 31.36 2.39 -2.84
CA ARG A 536 30.82 1.25 -2.09
C ARG A 536 30.13 1.78 -0.84
N THR A 537 28.84 1.47 -0.69
CA THR A 537 28.01 1.75 0.49
C THR A 537 27.67 0.44 1.16
N GLU A 538 28.03 0.27 2.42
CA GLU A 538 27.81 -0.93 3.22
C GLU A 538 26.73 -0.66 4.26
N TYR A 539 25.91 -1.67 4.56
CA TYR A 539 24.79 -1.59 5.50
C TYR A 539 24.94 -2.67 6.57
N ARG A 540 24.65 -2.32 7.82
CA ARG A 540 24.65 -3.24 8.96
C ARG A 540 23.29 -3.23 9.63
N TYR A 541 22.84 -4.41 10.05
CA TYR A 541 21.54 -4.61 10.67
C TYR A 541 21.71 -5.28 12.03
N ASP A 542 20.71 -5.12 12.90
CA ASP A 542 20.57 -5.96 14.08
C ASP A 542 19.92 -7.32 13.71
N ALA A 543 19.54 -8.07 14.74
CA ALA A 543 18.88 -9.36 14.57
C ALA A 543 17.38 -9.24 14.24
N ALA A 544 16.76 -8.06 14.35
CA ALA A 544 15.37 -7.77 13.98
C ALA A 544 15.25 -7.05 12.61
N ASP A 545 16.29 -7.15 11.77
CA ASP A 545 16.37 -6.53 10.43
C ASP A 545 16.37 -4.99 10.41
N ARG A 546 16.58 -4.34 11.56
CA ARG A 546 16.64 -2.87 11.68
C ARG A 546 18.05 -2.38 11.34
N LEU A 547 18.14 -1.32 10.53
CA LEU A 547 19.39 -0.77 10.02
C LEU A 547 20.16 -0.03 11.13
N LEU A 548 21.32 -0.53 11.54
CA LEU A 548 22.15 0.09 12.59
C LEU A 548 23.19 1.07 12.07
N GLU A 549 23.80 0.79 10.91
CA GLU A 549 24.89 1.62 10.36
C GLU A 549 24.85 1.60 8.82
N ILE A 550 25.06 2.76 8.20
CA ILE A 550 25.42 2.91 6.78
C ILE A 550 26.86 3.44 6.74
N ARG A 551 27.70 2.83 5.91
CA ARG A 551 29.10 3.23 5.73
C ARG A 551 29.42 3.39 4.25
N ARG A 552 29.73 4.60 3.78
CA ARG A 552 30.05 4.86 2.37
C ARG A 552 31.49 5.28 2.16
N ARG A 553 32.15 4.66 1.18
CA ARG A 553 33.50 4.99 0.70
C ARG A 553 33.45 5.27 -0.79
N ARG A 554 34.20 6.27 -1.25
CA ARG A 554 34.47 6.45 -2.67
C ARG A 554 35.62 5.54 -3.11
N HIS A 555 35.61 5.13 -4.38
CA HIS A 555 36.69 4.35 -4.99
C HIS A 555 37.94 5.18 -5.29
N ASP A 556 37.80 6.51 -5.42
CA ASP A 556 38.89 7.48 -5.67
C ASP A 556 39.44 8.15 -4.39
N ALA A 557 38.95 7.76 -3.21
CA ALA A 557 39.42 8.30 -1.94
C ALA A 557 40.87 7.88 -1.66
N ALA A 558 41.69 8.82 -1.18
CA ALA A 558 43.07 8.54 -0.78
C ALA A 558 43.15 7.47 0.33
N GLU A 559 44.24 6.70 0.37
CA GLU A 559 44.49 5.74 1.45
C GLU A 559 44.46 6.45 2.82
N GLY A 560 43.70 5.89 3.76
CA GLY A 560 43.43 6.51 5.06
C GLY A 560 42.26 7.51 5.08
N GLY A 561 41.58 7.74 3.95
CA GLY A 561 40.35 8.54 3.91
C GLY A 561 39.24 7.96 4.78
N GLU A 562 38.72 8.76 5.72
CA GLU A 562 37.62 8.35 6.57
C GLU A 562 36.33 8.17 5.76
N PRO A 563 35.56 7.09 6.00
CA PRO A 563 34.29 6.87 5.34
C PRO A 563 33.24 7.82 5.91
N GLU A 564 32.22 8.12 5.11
CA GLU A 564 30.97 8.61 5.66
C GLU A 564 30.32 7.48 6.49
N VAL A 565 29.81 7.82 7.66
CA VAL A 565 29.05 6.91 8.52
C VAL A 565 27.78 7.59 9.00
N ILE A 566 26.67 6.84 8.98
CA ILE A 566 25.40 7.19 9.61
C ILE A 566 25.05 6.04 10.56
N ARG A 567 24.61 6.34 11.80
CA ARG A 567 24.19 5.32 12.76
C ARG A 567 22.77 5.55 13.26
N PHE A 568 22.11 4.46 13.60
CA PHE A 568 20.76 4.46 14.16
C PHE A 568 20.74 3.62 15.43
N SER A 569 19.86 3.98 16.37
CA SER A 569 19.57 3.18 17.57
C SER A 569 18.07 3.06 17.78
N TYR A 570 17.62 1.91 18.28
CA TYR A 570 16.21 1.60 18.49
C TYR A 570 15.94 1.12 19.93
N ASP A 571 14.71 1.24 20.40
CA ASP A 571 14.24 0.53 21.60
C ASP A 571 13.82 -0.93 21.27
N SER A 572 13.33 -1.67 22.27
CA SER A 572 12.85 -3.04 22.06
C SER A 572 11.55 -3.13 21.25
N ALA A 573 10.79 -2.04 21.08
CA ALA A 573 9.58 -2.00 20.25
C ALA A 573 9.85 -1.53 18.81
N GLY A 574 11.10 -1.15 18.48
CA GLY A 574 11.49 -0.69 17.13
C GLY A 574 11.40 0.80 16.91
N ASN A 575 11.13 1.61 17.94
CA ASN A 575 11.09 3.06 17.79
C ASN A 575 12.51 3.63 17.63
N LEU A 576 12.72 4.53 16.65
CA LEU A 576 14.03 5.11 16.34
C LEU A 576 14.46 6.14 17.40
N LEU A 577 15.29 5.72 18.36
CA LEU A 577 15.78 6.55 19.46
C LEU A 577 16.82 7.59 19.02
N SER A 578 17.66 7.30 18.02
CA SER A 578 18.63 8.30 17.52
C SER A 578 19.05 8.07 16.07
N GLU A 579 19.44 9.15 15.41
CA GLU A 579 20.16 9.15 14.13
C GLU A 579 21.44 10.02 14.27
N GLU A 580 22.61 9.41 14.13
CA GLU A 580 23.93 10.06 14.14
C GLU A 580 24.41 10.27 12.70
N THR A 581 24.76 11.50 12.35
CA THR A 581 25.29 11.91 11.04
C THR A 581 26.52 12.82 11.20
N ALA A 582 27.21 13.12 10.10
CA ALA A 582 28.27 14.14 10.08
C ALA A 582 27.79 15.56 10.46
N GLN A 583 26.47 15.81 10.42
CA GLN A 583 25.84 17.07 10.82
C GLN A 583 25.41 17.08 12.30
N GLY A 584 25.52 15.95 13.00
CA GLY A 584 25.21 15.79 14.41
C GLY A 584 24.25 14.64 14.72
N VAL A 585 23.86 14.52 15.99
CA VAL A 585 22.94 13.48 16.49
C VAL A 585 21.55 14.06 16.72
N LEU A 586 20.54 13.46 16.10
CA LEU A 586 19.14 13.61 16.49
C LEU A 586 18.78 12.54 17.53
N GLN A 587 18.02 12.92 18.55
CA GLN A 587 17.52 11.98 19.57
C GLN A 587 16.01 12.12 19.71
N ASN A 588 15.28 11.01 19.73
CA ASN A 588 13.83 10.96 19.89
C ASN A 588 13.43 10.31 21.21
N ARG A 589 12.24 10.66 21.72
CA ARG A 589 11.57 9.95 22.83
C ARG A 589 10.16 9.60 22.44
N TYR A 590 9.64 8.51 23.01
CA TYR A 590 8.34 7.96 22.71
C TYR A 590 7.51 7.80 23.98
N ASP A 591 6.19 7.75 23.83
CA ASP A 591 5.25 7.43 24.90
C ASP A 591 4.80 5.96 24.90
N VAL A 592 3.98 5.60 25.89
CA VAL A 592 3.39 4.25 26.07
C VAL A 592 2.31 3.89 25.03
N GLN A 593 2.28 4.57 23.89
CA GLN A 593 1.49 4.23 22.71
C GLN A 593 2.32 4.37 21.42
N GLY A 594 3.66 4.53 21.53
CA GLY A 594 4.56 4.67 20.38
C GLY A 594 4.53 6.04 19.69
N ASN A 595 3.85 7.06 20.23
CA ASN A 595 3.92 8.40 19.65
C ASN A 595 5.23 9.08 20.08
N ARG A 596 5.95 9.71 19.14
CA ARG A 596 7.17 10.46 19.47
C ARG A 596 6.81 11.73 20.24
N THR A 597 7.23 11.85 21.49
CA THR A 597 6.94 12.98 22.38
C THR A 597 8.04 14.05 22.39
N GLU A 598 9.27 13.72 22.00
CA GLU A 598 10.39 14.66 21.97
C GLU A 598 11.32 14.35 20.78
N THR A 599 11.88 15.40 20.17
CA THR A 599 13.03 15.34 19.25
C THR A 599 14.03 16.42 19.65
N GLN A 600 15.24 16.01 20.06
CA GLN A 600 16.36 16.89 20.36
C GLN A 600 17.27 17.03 19.13
N MET A 601 17.58 18.28 18.81
CA MET A 601 18.44 18.71 17.71
C MET A 601 19.91 18.79 18.16
N PRO A 602 20.89 18.64 17.25
CA PRO A 602 22.32 18.76 17.58
C PRO A 602 22.74 20.13 18.14
N ASP A 603 21.95 21.19 17.90
CA ASP A 603 22.19 22.55 18.39
C ASP A 603 21.53 22.87 19.74
N GLY A 604 21.05 21.83 20.44
CA GLY A 604 20.40 21.89 21.75
C GLY A 604 18.91 22.24 21.71
N ARG A 605 18.34 22.66 20.56
CA ARG A 605 16.89 22.86 20.45
C ARG A 605 16.15 21.54 20.64
N THR A 606 14.99 21.58 21.28
CA THR A 606 14.20 20.39 21.57
C THR A 606 12.75 20.65 21.20
N LEU A 607 12.24 19.92 20.20
CA LEU A 607 10.83 19.91 19.85
C LEU A 607 10.08 18.91 20.73
N ARG A 608 8.89 19.28 21.19
CA ARG A 608 8.02 18.43 22.02
C ARG A 608 6.62 18.36 21.44
N TYR A 609 6.01 17.19 21.57
CA TYR A 609 4.71 16.85 21.01
C TYR A 609 3.80 16.35 22.13
N LEU A 610 2.63 16.99 22.28
CA LEU A 610 1.58 16.54 23.20
C LEU A 610 0.41 15.95 22.44
N TYR A 611 -0.18 14.89 22.99
CA TYR A 611 -1.22 14.09 22.36
C TYR A 611 -2.41 13.91 23.30
N TYR A 612 -3.61 13.83 22.73
CA TYR A 612 -4.80 13.35 23.42
C TYR A 612 -5.33 12.04 22.80
N GLY A 613 -6.12 11.30 23.57
CA GLY A 613 -6.68 10.02 23.14
C GLY A 613 -5.57 9.02 22.77
N SER A 614 -5.76 8.30 21.66
CA SER A 614 -4.80 7.33 21.14
C SER A 614 -3.91 7.90 20.02
N GLY A 615 -3.29 9.06 20.26
CA GLY A 615 -2.28 9.63 19.34
C GLY A 615 -2.69 10.85 18.50
N HIS A 616 -3.75 11.59 18.87
CA HIS A 616 -4.10 12.83 18.17
C HIS A 616 -3.25 14.00 18.66
N LEU A 617 -2.43 14.58 17.76
CA LEU A 617 -1.56 15.71 18.09
C LEU A 617 -2.37 16.92 18.54
N GLN A 618 -2.11 17.36 19.77
CA GLN A 618 -2.73 18.48 20.48
C GLN A 618 -1.86 19.73 20.47
N GLN A 619 -0.54 19.58 20.64
CA GLN A 619 0.37 20.72 20.79
C GLN A 619 1.79 20.40 20.30
N ILE A 620 2.46 21.38 19.70
CA ILE A 620 3.90 21.38 19.41
C ILE A 620 4.56 22.52 20.19
N ASN A 621 5.62 22.20 20.93
CA ASN A 621 6.39 23.14 21.75
C ASN A 621 7.87 23.14 21.35
N LEU A 622 8.53 24.28 21.50
CA LEU A 622 10.00 24.42 21.46
C LEU A 622 10.49 24.59 22.90
N GLY A 623 11.08 23.52 23.47
CA GLY A 623 11.50 23.48 24.87
C GLY A 623 10.32 23.56 25.85
N ARG A 624 9.93 24.79 26.23
CA ARG A 624 8.74 25.09 27.05
C ARG A 624 7.75 26.04 26.36
N ASP A 625 8.15 26.68 25.26
CA ASP A 625 7.33 27.66 24.56
C ASP A 625 6.39 26.98 23.58
N VAL A 626 5.11 27.36 23.62
CA VAL A 626 4.10 26.81 22.70
C VAL A 626 4.29 27.40 21.31
N ILE A 627 4.53 26.53 20.33
CA ILE A 627 4.58 26.93 18.92
C ILE A 627 3.16 26.93 18.36
N SER A 628 2.44 25.82 18.49
CA SER A 628 1.08 25.65 17.98
C SER A 628 0.28 24.69 18.85
N GLU A 629 -0.96 25.06 19.14
CA GLU A 629 -1.98 24.22 19.78
C GLU A 629 -3.11 23.97 18.77
N PHE A 630 -3.70 22.77 18.80
CA PHE A 630 -4.66 22.29 17.81
C PHE A 630 -6.00 21.93 18.46
N THR A 631 -7.09 22.50 17.92
CA THR A 631 -8.47 22.06 18.22
C THR A 631 -8.96 21.20 17.06
N ARG A 632 -9.67 20.11 17.38
CA ARG A 632 -10.18 19.13 16.42
C ARG A 632 -11.69 18.92 16.59
N ASP A 633 -12.36 18.52 15.52
CA ASP A 633 -13.78 18.12 15.51
C ASP A 633 -13.98 16.68 15.99
N HIS A 634 -15.21 16.15 15.95
CA HIS A 634 -15.49 14.75 16.33
C HIS A 634 -14.90 13.72 15.36
N LEU A 635 -14.24 14.19 14.31
CA LEU A 635 -13.57 13.41 13.27
C LEU A 635 -12.04 13.45 13.42
N HIS A 636 -11.57 14.11 14.48
CA HIS A 636 -10.16 14.41 14.76
C HIS A 636 -9.46 15.23 13.65
N ARG A 637 -10.22 15.87 12.75
CA ARG A 637 -9.69 16.82 11.76
C ARG A 637 -9.42 18.14 12.45
N GLU A 638 -8.35 18.81 12.07
CA GLU A 638 -8.02 20.11 12.67
C GLU A 638 -9.05 21.17 12.25
N VAL A 639 -9.75 21.77 13.22
CA VAL A 639 -10.67 22.91 13.00
C VAL A 639 -10.09 24.23 13.48
N GLN A 640 -9.04 24.22 14.30
CA GLN A 640 -8.27 25.43 14.65
C GLN A 640 -6.82 25.08 14.96
N ARG A 641 -5.89 25.97 14.62
CA ARG A 641 -4.53 26.01 15.17
C ARG A 641 -4.14 27.42 15.65
N SER A 642 -3.34 27.51 16.71
CA SER A 642 -2.70 28.76 17.14
C SER A 642 -1.34 28.96 16.46
N GLN A 643 -1.01 30.21 16.11
CA GLN A 643 0.19 30.60 15.37
C GLN A 643 0.68 31.96 15.89
N GLY A 644 1.38 31.95 17.02
CA GLY A 644 1.79 33.16 17.74
C GLY A 644 0.58 33.90 18.32
N ARG A 645 0.32 35.14 17.87
CA ARG A 645 -0.88 35.93 18.23
C ARG A 645 -2.08 35.74 17.28
N LEU A 646 -1.96 34.83 16.32
CA LEU A 646 -3.01 34.51 15.35
C LEU A 646 -3.61 33.14 15.65
N ASP A 647 -4.89 32.98 15.30
CA ASP A 647 -5.60 31.71 15.30
C ASP A 647 -6.12 31.44 13.89
N THR A 648 -5.80 30.30 13.30
CA THR A 648 -6.30 29.87 11.99
C THR A 648 -7.37 28.80 12.18
N ARG A 649 -8.62 29.14 11.86
CA ARG A 649 -9.77 28.22 11.82
C ARG A 649 -9.88 27.56 10.45
N ARG A 650 -10.23 26.28 10.42
CA ARG A 650 -10.49 25.47 9.23
C ARG A 650 -11.94 25.02 9.23
N MET A 651 -12.60 25.15 8.08
CA MET A 651 -13.97 24.69 7.84
C MET A 651 -13.97 23.68 6.69
N TYR A 652 -14.76 22.63 6.82
CA TYR A 652 -14.88 21.55 5.86
C TYR A 652 -16.32 21.44 5.35
N ASP A 653 -16.51 20.88 4.16
CA ASP A 653 -17.83 20.40 3.75
C ASP A 653 -18.15 19.01 4.33
N ARG A 654 -19.35 18.52 4.00
CA ARG A 654 -19.88 17.21 4.44
C ARG A 654 -19.10 16.01 3.90
N THR A 655 -18.16 16.25 2.98
CA THR A 655 -17.27 15.25 2.37
C THR A 655 -15.80 15.49 2.77
N GLY A 656 -15.55 16.30 3.80
CA GLY A 656 -14.21 16.54 4.35
C GLY A 656 -13.31 17.46 3.54
N ARG A 657 -13.80 18.10 2.45
CA ARG A 657 -12.98 19.05 1.70
C ARG A 657 -12.92 20.38 2.43
N LEU A 658 -11.71 20.94 2.55
CA LEU A 658 -11.46 22.24 3.17
C LEU A 658 -12.14 23.37 2.38
N THR A 659 -13.22 23.95 2.89
CA THR A 659 -13.96 25.04 2.24
C THR A 659 -13.49 26.43 2.64
N ARG A 660 -12.90 26.59 3.84
CA ARG A 660 -12.37 27.90 4.29
C ARG A 660 -11.23 27.78 5.30
N LYS A 661 -10.17 28.60 5.14
CA LYS A 661 -9.15 28.90 6.17
C LYS A 661 -9.33 30.36 6.59
N LEU A 662 -9.75 30.61 7.83
CA LEU A 662 -9.95 31.96 8.40
C LEU A 662 -8.94 32.20 9.53
N THR A 663 -7.98 33.08 9.29
CA THR A 663 -6.97 33.49 10.27
C THR A 663 -7.38 34.82 10.92
N CYS A 664 -7.47 34.83 12.24
CA CYS A 664 -7.90 35.97 13.05
C CYS A 664 -6.85 36.41 14.06
N LYS A 665 -6.93 37.66 14.51
CA LYS A 665 -6.09 38.23 15.56
C LYS A 665 -6.91 38.50 16.83
N GLY A 666 -6.41 38.01 17.96
CA GLY A 666 -6.92 38.35 19.31
C GLY A 666 -8.31 37.80 19.66
N MET A 667 -8.42 36.51 20.00
CA MET A 667 -9.69 35.90 20.44
C MET A 667 -10.04 36.04 21.94
N ARG A 668 -9.21 36.73 22.75
CA ARG A 668 -9.51 36.97 24.18
C ARG A 668 -10.39 38.21 24.38
N GLY A 669 -11.70 38.08 24.09
CA GLY A 669 -12.76 38.91 24.68
C GLY A 669 -13.28 40.11 23.87
N VAL A 670 -12.81 40.34 22.64
CA VAL A 670 -13.35 41.34 21.71
C VAL A 670 -13.58 40.67 20.35
N VAL A 671 -14.44 41.24 19.50
CA VAL A 671 -14.72 40.74 18.13
C VAL A 671 -13.39 40.50 17.40
N PRO A 672 -13.09 39.26 16.96
CA PRO A 672 -11.80 38.94 16.37
C PRO A 672 -11.59 39.66 15.05
N GLU A 673 -10.44 40.32 14.90
CA GLU A 673 -10.05 41.00 13.67
C GLU A 673 -9.64 39.96 12.61
N THR A 674 -10.28 39.96 11.44
CA THR A 674 -9.91 39.09 10.32
C THR A 674 -8.57 39.53 9.73
N PHE A 675 -7.57 38.66 9.81
CA PHE A 675 -6.22 38.91 9.30
C PHE A 675 -6.06 38.39 7.86
N ILE A 676 -6.39 37.11 7.63
CA ILE A 676 -6.47 36.49 6.30
C ILE A 676 -7.71 35.61 6.25
N ASP A 677 -8.42 35.65 5.12
CA ASP A 677 -9.55 34.78 4.86
C ASP A 677 -9.38 34.14 3.47
N ARG A 678 -9.49 32.82 3.43
CA ARG A 678 -9.37 31.99 2.21
C ARG A 678 -10.60 31.12 2.06
N GLU A 679 -11.38 31.31 1.00
CA GLU A 679 -12.52 30.46 0.66
C GLU A 679 -12.21 29.64 -0.60
N TYR A 680 -12.61 28.36 -0.59
CA TYR A 680 -12.35 27.38 -1.64
C TYR A 680 -13.67 26.81 -2.17
N ALA A 681 -13.77 26.64 -3.49
CA ALA A 681 -14.87 25.91 -4.12
C ALA A 681 -14.35 24.83 -5.08
N TYR A 682 -15.01 23.68 -5.10
CA TYR A 682 -14.56 22.47 -5.79
C TYR A 682 -15.53 22.02 -6.88
N SER A 683 -15.03 21.23 -7.83
CA SER A 683 -15.84 20.52 -8.82
C SER A 683 -16.52 19.27 -8.23
N GLY A 684 -17.33 18.58 -9.02
CA GLY A 684 -17.88 17.27 -8.63
C GLY A 684 -16.81 16.19 -8.49
N GLN A 685 -15.60 16.43 -9.00
CA GLN A 685 -14.43 15.54 -9.01
C GLN A 685 -13.34 16.01 -8.03
N ASP A 686 -13.69 16.92 -7.12
CA ASP A 686 -12.80 17.45 -6.07
C ASP A 686 -11.62 18.29 -6.60
N GLU A 687 -11.73 18.80 -7.83
CA GLU A 687 -10.78 19.75 -8.39
C GLU A 687 -11.06 21.15 -7.82
N LEU A 688 -10.04 21.87 -7.35
CA LEU A 688 -10.21 23.23 -6.83
C LEU A 688 -10.56 24.19 -7.97
N LEU A 689 -11.81 24.63 -8.09
CA LEU A 689 -12.28 25.54 -9.14
C LEU A 689 -12.03 27.01 -8.83
N LYS A 690 -12.04 27.38 -7.55
CA LYS A 690 -11.94 28.78 -7.12
C LYS A 690 -11.28 28.90 -5.76
N LYS A 691 -10.45 29.94 -5.64
CA LYS A 691 -9.90 30.44 -4.40
C LYS A 691 -10.23 31.93 -4.27
N ARG A 692 -10.88 32.35 -3.19
CA ARG A 692 -10.97 33.77 -2.79
C ARG A 692 -9.98 33.99 -1.65
N HIS A 693 -9.15 35.02 -1.74
CA HIS A 693 -8.13 35.34 -0.75
C HIS A 693 -8.23 36.82 -0.38
N SER A 694 -8.51 37.15 0.89
CA SER A 694 -8.79 38.54 1.32
C SER A 694 -7.70 39.54 0.94
N ARG A 695 -6.44 39.10 0.86
CA ARG A 695 -5.28 39.92 0.45
C ARG A 695 -4.84 39.79 -1.01
N GLN A 696 -5.21 38.72 -1.71
CA GLN A 696 -4.67 38.38 -3.04
C GLN A 696 -5.76 38.32 -4.14
N GLY A 697 -7.01 38.67 -3.80
CA GLY A 697 -8.12 38.68 -4.74
C GLY A 697 -8.72 37.30 -5.00
N VAL A 698 -9.29 37.11 -6.19
CA VAL A 698 -9.97 35.86 -6.59
C VAL A 698 -9.18 35.18 -7.70
N THR A 699 -8.90 33.89 -7.53
CA THR A 699 -8.33 33.03 -8.57
C THR A 699 -9.35 31.99 -9.03
N ASP A 700 -9.64 31.97 -10.32
CA ASP A 700 -10.38 30.93 -11.03
C ASP A 700 -9.41 29.90 -11.62
N TYR A 701 -9.74 28.61 -11.50
CA TYR A 701 -9.00 27.50 -12.10
C TYR A 701 -9.91 26.70 -13.04
N PHE A 702 -9.36 26.24 -14.16
CA PHE A 702 -10.09 25.51 -15.20
C PHE A 702 -9.38 24.20 -15.52
N TYR A 703 -10.13 23.14 -15.78
CA TYR A 703 -9.62 21.78 -15.99
C TYR A 703 -10.18 21.16 -17.27
N ASP A 704 -9.45 20.22 -17.86
CA ASP A 704 -9.98 19.29 -18.85
C ASP A 704 -10.86 18.22 -18.20
N THR A 705 -11.58 17.42 -19.01
CA THR A 705 -12.43 16.33 -18.51
C THR A 705 -11.65 15.14 -17.92
N THR A 706 -10.36 15.30 -17.65
CA THR A 706 -9.50 14.33 -16.95
C THR A 706 -8.74 14.93 -15.76
N GLY A 707 -9.07 16.17 -15.37
CA GLY A 707 -8.53 16.84 -14.18
C GLY A 707 -7.15 17.47 -14.35
N ARG A 708 -6.70 17.67 -15.59
CA ARG A 708 -5.49 18.46 -15.89
C ARG A 708 -5.86 19.94 -15.95
N ILE A 709 -5.07 20.79 -15.30
CA ILE A 709 -5.33 22.24 -15.26
C ILE A 709 -5.05 22.90 -16.62
N THR A 710 -6.08 23.46 -17.26
CA THR A 710 -5.99 24.08 -18.60
C THR A 710 -5.84 25.59 -18.55
N ALA A 711 -6.31 26.26 -17.50
CA ALA A 711 -6.11 27.69 -17.32
C ALA A 711 -6.19 28.11 -15.85
N CYS A 712 -5.59 29.26 -15.55
CA CYS A 712 -5.66 29.94 -14.26
C CYS A 712 -5.79 31.45 -14.51
N ARG A 713 -6.69 32.12 -13.77
CA ARG A 713 -6.96 33.55 -13.90
C ARG A 713 -7.19 34.21 -12.55
N ASN A 714 -6.42 35.24 -12.25
CA ASN A 714 -6.69 36.28 -11.26
C ASN A 714 -6.27 37.65 -11.82
N GLU A 715 -6.33 38.70 -11.00
CA GLU A 715 -6.00 40.08 -11.42
C GLU A 715 -4.51 40.28 -11.77
N ALA A 716 -3.62 39.51 -11.15
CA ALA A 716 -2.17 39.61 -11.33
C ALA A 716 -1.60 38.60 -12.35
N TYR A 717 -2.36 37.56 -12.70
CA TYR A 717 -1.88 36.41 -13.46
C TYR A 717 -2.99 35.77 -14.29
N LEU A 718 -2.74 35.65 -15.60
CA LEU A 718 -3.57 34.92 -16.54
C LEU A 718 -2.67 34.02 -17.39
N ASP A 719 -2.91 32.71 -17.33
CA ASP A 719 -2.22 31.75 -18.18
C ASP A 719 -3.12 30.56 -18.57
N SER A 720 -2.74 29.90 -19.67
CA SER A 720 -3.41 28.70 -20.18
C SER A 720 -2.41 27.70 -20.76
N TRP A 721 -2.74 26.42 -20.60
CA TRP A 721 -1.91 25.28 -20.98
C TRP A 721 -2.66 24.36 -21.92
N GLN A 722 -1.95 23.84 -22.92
CA GLN A 722 -2.38 22.71 -23.71
C GLN A 722 -1.47 21.51 -23.42
N TYR A 723 -2.02 20.31 -23.52
CA TYR A 723 -1.30 19.06 -23.29
C TYR A 723 -1.35 18.16 -24.52
N ASP A 724 -0.34 17.32 -24.70
CA ASP A 724 -0.49 16.11 -25.49
C ASP A 724 -1.29 15.03 -24.73
N ALA A 725 -1.47 13.86 -25.34
CA ALA A 725 -2.25 12.80 -24.74
C ALA A 725 -1.57 12.23 -23.48
N ALA A 726 -0.23 12.16 -23.44
CA ALA A 726 0.58 11.66 -22.31
C ALA A 726 0.87 12.67 -21.18
N ALA A 727 0.22 13.85 -21.16
CA ALA A 727 0.36 14.89 -20.13
C ALA A 727 1.69 15.67 -20.15
N ASN A 728 2.19 15.98 -21.34
CA ASN A 728 3.27 16.95 -21.54
C ASN A 728 2.71 18.31 -21.95
N LEU A 729 3.26 19.38 -21.40
CA LEU A 729 2.91 20.75 -21.79
C LEU A 729 3.35 21.01 -23.23
N LEU A 730 2.46 21.57 -24.04
CA LEU A 730 2.74 22.01 -25.40
C LEU A 730 3.13 23.48 -25.43
N ASP A 731 4.03 23.84 -26.35
CA ASP A 731 4.52 25.22 -26.56
C ASP A 731 3.50 26.10 -27.32
N ARG A 732 2.30 26.24 -26.74
CA ARG A 732 1.17 27.06 -27.24
C ARG A 732 0.15 27.36 -26.13
N ARG A 733 -0.49 28.52 -26.18
CA ARG A 733 -1.62 28.89 -25.31
C ARG A 733 -2.93 28.31 -25.82
N GLN A 734 -3.96 28.28 -24.98
CA GLN A 734 -5.29 27.85 -25.39
C GLN A 734 -5.86 28.82 -26.45
N GLY A 735 -6.27 28.29 -27.62
CA GLY A 735 -6.80 29.07 -28.74
C GLY A 735 -5.79 29.49 -29.81
N GLU A 736 -4.49 29.34 -29.58
CA GLU A 736 -3.47 29.61 -30.61
C GLU A 736 -3.43 28.50 -31.68
N THR A 737 -3.42 28.89 -32.94
CA THR A 737 -3.23 27.97 -34.08
C THR A 737 -1.79 27.46 -34.09
N ALA A 738 -1.57 26.18 -34.40
CA ALA A 738 -0.22 25.63 -34.46
C ALA A 738 0.62 26.35 -35.53
N GLN A 739 1.79 26.85 -35.16
CA GLN A 739 2.79 27.30 -36.13
C GLN A 739 3.26 26.11 -36.97
N ALA A 740 3.60 26.34 -38.24
CA ALA A 740 4.10 25.29 -39.11
C ALA A 740 5.41 24.70 -38.53
N GLY A 741 5.36 23.42 -38.14
CA GLY A 741 6.45 22.72 -37.46
C GLY A 741 6.30 22.54 -35.94
N ALA A 742 5.30 23.18 -35.30
CA ALA A 742 4.99 22.95 -33.89
C ALA A 742 4.31 21.57 -33.71
N GLY A 743 5.03 20.62 -33.12
CA GLY A 743 4.53 19.27 -32.86
C GLY A 743 3.32 19.25 -31.92
N SER A 744 2.34 18.38 -32.19
CA SER A 744 1.16 18.17 -31.33
C SER A 744 1.40 17.14 -30.21
N VAL A 745 2.63 16.62 -30.09
CA VAL A 745 3.08 15.55 -29.19
C VAL A 745 4.48 15.91 -28.70
N VAL A 746 4.79 15.64 -27.42
CA VAL A 746 6.16 15.74 -26.89
C VAL A 746 6.78 14.34 -26.85
N PRO A 747 7.77 14.03 -27.70
CA PRO A 747 8.35 12.68 -27.76
C PRO A 747 8.96 12.26 -26.43
N PHE A 748 8.67 11.04 -26.01
CA PHE A 748 9.26 10.35 -24.86
C PHE A 748 9.11 11.11 -23.54
N ASN A 749 8.09 11.99 -23.45
CA ASN A 749 7.87 12.93 -22.35
C ASN A 749 9.00 13.96 -22.11
N ARG A 750 9.91 14.15 -23.06
CA ARG A 750 11.07 15.06 -22.97
C ARG A 750 10.82 16.39 -23.68
N ILE A 751 10.58 17.45 -22.91
CA ILE A 751 10.35 18.80 -23.44
C ILE A 751 11.68 19.40 -23.93
N THR A 752 11.84 19.59 -25.24
CA THR A 752 13.04 20.20 -25.84
C THR A 752 12.90 21.71 -26.08
N SER A 753 11.66 22.21 -26.22
CA SER A 753 11.32 23.63 -26.31
C SER A 753 10.02 23.91 -25.55
N TYR A 754 10.00 25.00 -24.78
CA TYR A 754 8.77 25.53 -24.18
C TYR A 754 8.93 27.03 -23.87
N ARG A 755 8.11 27.87 -24.51
CA ARG A 755 7.97 29.32 -24.27
C ARG A 755 9.28 30.10 -24.32
N GLY A 756 10.18 29.71 -25.23
CA GLY A 756 11.51 30.30 -25.40
C GLY A 756 12.57 29.78 -24.42
N LEU A 757 12.27 28.70 -23.69
CA LEU A 757 13.25 27.85 -23.03
C LEU A 757 13.59 26.67 -23.94
N HIS A 758 14.85 26.29 -23.97
CA HIS A 758 15.34 25.13 -24.72
C HIS A 758 16.11 24.19 -23.79
N TYR A 759 15.90 22.88 -23.96
CA TYR A 759 16.50 21.86 -23.12
C TYR A 759 17.25 20.83 -23.95
N ARG A 760 18.35 20.31 -23.40
CA ARG A 760 19.05 19.13 -23.92
C ARG A 760 19.10 18.05 -22.84
N TYR A 761 18.89 16.81 -23.25
CA TYR A 761 19.00 15.63 -22.38
C TYR A 761 20.27 14.84 -22.72
N ASP A 762 20.80 14.11 -21.74
CA ASP A 762 21.72 13.01 -22.00
C ASP A 762 20.98 11.73 -22.43
N GLU A 763 21.76 10.68 -22.70
CA GLU A 763 21.24 9.38 -23.13
C GLU A 763 20.53 8.58 -22.03
N TYR A 764 20.52 9.06 -20.79
CA TYR A 764 19.76 8.50 -19.67
C TYR A 764 18.50 9.32 -19.38
N GLY A 765 18.15 10.31 -20.22
CA GLY A 765 17.00 11.16 -20.03
C GLY A 765 17.16 12.20 -18.91
N ARG A 766 18.38 12.59 -18.56
CA ARG A 766 18.62 13.69 -17.60
C ARG A 766 18.91 14.99 -18.34
N VAL A 767 18.31 16.10 -17.93
CA VAL A 767 18.62 17.41 -18.53
C VAL A 767 20.09 17.75 -18.25
N VAL A 768 20.84 18.09 -19.29
CA VAL A 768 22.25 18.54 -19.23
C VAL A 768 22.44 20.00 -19.62
N GLU A 769 21.45 20.61 -20.27
CA GLU A 769 21.44 22.03 -20.61
C GLU A 769 20.01 22.60 -20.55
N LYS A 770 19.86 23.81 -19.97
CA LYS A 770 18.66 24.66 -20.06
C LYS A 770 19.09 26.05 -20.51
N ARG A 771 18.59 26.51 -21.66
CA ARG A 771 18.86 27.84 -22.21
C ARG A 771 17.57 28.66 -22.21
N GLY A 772 17.65 29.92 -21.79
CA GLY A 772 16.51 30.84 -21.81
C GLY A 772 16.94 32.31 -21.79
N ARG A 773 15.99 33.21 -21.52
CA ARG A 773 16.24 34.67 -21.41
C ARG A 773 17.24 35.03 -20.29
N ASN A 774 17.30 34.21 -19.24
CA ASN A 774 18.13 34.43 -18.06
C ASN A 774 19.50 33.71 -18.14
N GLY A 775 19.97 33.40 -19.35
CA GLY A 775 21.24 32.72 -19.61
C GLY A 775 21.10 31.22 -19.91
N THR A 776 22.22 30.52 -19.80
CA THR A 776 22.32 29.07 -20.03
C THR A 776 22.80 28.39 -18.75
N GLN A 777 22.15 27.29 -18.37
CA GLN A 777 22.55 26.43 -17.26
C GLN A 777 23.03 25.09 -17.83
N HIS A 778 24.17 24.60 -17.34
CA HIS A 778 24.66 23.24 -17.63
C HIS A 778 24.65 22.41 -16.36
N TYR A 779 24.18 21.17 -16.46
CA TYR A 779 23.93 20.28 -15.33
C TYR A 779 24.87 19.06 -15.38
N ARG A 780 25.49 18.71 -14.26
CA ARG A 780 26.34 17.51 -14.11
C ARG A 780 25.71 16.52 -13.14
N TRP A 781 25.81 15.24 -13.47
CA TRP A 781 25.16 14.16 -12.75
C TRP A 781 26.17 13.07 -12.38
N ASP A 782 26.00 12.44 -11.21
CA ASP A 782 26.73 11.22 -10.84
C ASP A 782 26.06 9.95 -11.43
N ALA A 783 26.68 8.78 -11.24
CA ALA A 783 26.08 7.51 -11.64
C ALA A 783 24.97 7.02 -10.69
N GLU A 784 24.68 7.72 -9.59
CA GLU A 784 23.42 7.54 -8.84
C GLU A 784 22.27 8.40 -9.41
N HIS A 785 22.51 9.07 -10.55
CA HIS A 785 21.58 9.98 -11.22
C HIS A 785 21.15 11.18 -10.35
N ARG A 786 22.02 11.62 -9.44
CA ARG A 786 21.85 12.87 -8.65
C ARG A 786 22.59 14.03 -9.32
N LEU A 787 22.01 15.22 -9.24
CA LEU A 787 22.60 16.44 -9.78
C LEU A 787 23.72 16.93 -8.84
N THR A 788 24.97 16.91 -9.28
CA THR A 788 26.13 17.24 -8.42
C THR A 788 26.67 18.65 -8.64
N GLU A 789 26.49 19.23 -9.84
CA GLU A 789 26.95 20.59 -10.16
C GLU A 789 26.03 21.28 -11.17
N VAL A 790 25.84 22.59 -11.02
CA VAL A 790 25.23 23.46 -12.04
C VAL A 790 26.13 24.64 -12.36
N ALA A 791 26.44 24.83 -13.63
CA ALA A 791 27.15 26.00 -14.14
C ALA A 791 26.15 26.96 -14.83
N VAL A 792 26.00 28.17 -14.28
CA VAL A 792 25.08 29.21 -14.76
C VAL A 792 25.89 30.29 -15.50
N ILE A 793 25.62 30.45 -16.80
CA ILE A 793 26.29 31.37 -17.72
C ILE A 793 25.35 32.52 -18.08
N ARG A 794 25.73 33.76 -17.72
CA ARG A 794 25.01 35.00 -18.03
C ARG A 794 25.96 36.02 -18.64
N GLY A 795 25.91 36.19 -19.97
CA GLY A 795 26.90 36.97 -20.71
C GLY A 795 28.29 36.36 -20.53
N SER A 796 29.26 37.15 -20.07
CA SER A 796 30.61 36.68 -19.69
C SER A 796 30.69 36.09 -18.27
N THR A 797 29.64 36.19 -17.46
CA THR A 797 29.67 35.70 -16.07
C THR A 797 29.37 34.21 -16.05
N VAL A 798 30.26 33.41 -15.46
CA VAL A 798 30.03 32.00 -15.12
C VAL A 798 30.01 31.88 -13.60
N ARG A 799 28.97 31.25 -13.04
CA ARG A 799 28.94 30.82 -11.64
C ARG A 799 28.69 29.32 -11.56
N ARG A 800 29.32 28.65 -10.61
CA ARG A 800 29.23 27.20 -10.44
C ARG A 800 28.72 26.89 -9.03
N TYR A 801 27.76 25.98 -8.95
CA TYR A 801 27.08 25.57 -7.73
C TYR A 801 27.23 24.07 -7.55
N GLY A 802 27.66 23.61 -6.39
CA GLY A 802 27.86 22.20 -6.08
C GLY A 802 26.91 21.70 -5.00
N TYR A 803 26.55 20.41 -5.09
CA TYR A 803 25.64 19.73 -4.17
C TYR A 803 26.28 18.46 -3.61
N VAL A 804 26.13 18.23 -2.30
CA VAL A 804 26.62 17.03 -1.62
C VAL A 804 25.45 16.26 -1.04
N TYR A 805 25.43 14.95 -1.29
CA TYR A 805 24.41 14.01 -0.82
C TYR A 805 25.01 13.04 0.16
N ASP A 806 24.23 12.59 1.13
CA ASP A 806 24.61 11.46 1.99
C ASP A 806 24.33 10.10 1.30
N ALA A 807 24.62 9.00 2.00
CA ALA A 807 24.43 7.65 1.48
C ALA A 807 22.95 7.27 1.20
N PRO A 808 21.96 7.66 2.02
CA PRO A 808 20.53 7.60 1.67
C PRO A 808 20.13 8.46 0.45
N GLY A 809 20.95 9.44 0.04
CA GLY A 809 20.67 10.32 -1.10
C GLY A 809 20.02 11.65 -0.72
N ARG A 810 20.01 12.02 0.58
CA ARG A 810 19.54 13.31 1.07
C ARG A 810 20.63 14.36 0.83
N ARG A 811 20.28 15.54 0.29
CA ARG A 811 21.23 16.64 0.15
C ARG A 811 21.61 17.19 1.52
N VAL A 812 22.86 17.01 1.91
CA VAL A 812 23.43 17.49 3.18
C VAL A 812 24.20 18.80 3.03
N GLU A 813 24.54 19.22 1.80
CA GLU A 813 25.16 20.52 1.54
C GLU A 813 24.84 21.09 0.15
N LYS A 814 24.81 22.43 0.06
CA LYS A 814 25.03 23.17 -1.19
C LYS A 814 26.05 24.30 -1.02
N HIS A 815 26.78 24.65 -2.07
CA HIS A 815 27.82 25.68 -2.05
C HIS A 815 28.05 26.34 -3.42
N GLU A 816 28.67 27.53 -3.42
CA GLU A 816 29.27 28.12 -4.62
C GLU A 816 30.71 27.56 -4.79
N LEU A 817 31.20 27.46 -6.03
CA LEU A 817 32.58 27.07 -6.35
C LEU A 817 33.36 28.28 -6.89
N ASP A 818 34.54 28.53 -6.35
CA ASP A 818 35.44 29.60 -6.82
C ASP A 818 36.12 29.26 -8.15
N ALA A 819 37.04 30.12 -8.62
CA ALA A 819 37.73 29.94 -9.90
C ALA A 819 38.61 28.67 -9.89
N GLU A 820 39.17 28.34 -8.73
CA GLU A 820 39.98 27.17 -8.45
C GLU A 820 39.11 25.90 -8.24
N GLY A 821 37.78 26.05 -8.12
CA GLY A 821 36.83 24.95 -7.94
C GLY A 821 36.66 24.49 -6.48
N LYS A 822 37.02 25.33 -5.51
CA LYS A 822 36.87 25.06 -4.08
C LYS A 822 35.53 25.61 -3.54
N PRO A 823 34.86 24.91 -2.60
CA PRO A 823 33.57 25.33 -2.08
C PRO A 823 33.65 26.53 -1.13
N TYR A 824 32.81 27.53 -1.37
CA TYR A 824 32.55 28.68 -0.50
C TYR A 824 31.03 28.96 -0.41
N ASN A 825 30.61 29.92 0.44
CA ASN A 825 29.18 30.24 0.66
C ASN A 825 28.29 29.00 0.99
N ARG A 826 28.86 28.07 1.78
CA ARG A 826 28.24 26.77 2.11
C ARG A 826 26.96 26.92 2.95
N THR A 827 25.95 26.12 2.62
CA THR A 827 24.76 25.86 3.44
C THR A 827 24.63 24.36 3.65
N THR A 828 24.60 23.91 4.91
CA THR A 828 24.47 22.49 5.29
C THR A 828 23.05 22.19 5.75
N PHE A 829 22.58 20.96 5.55
CA PHE A 829 21.23 20.52 5.86
C PHE A 829 21.25 19.30 6.79
N LEU A 830 20.35 19.31 7.78
CA LEU A 830 20.11 18.20 8.70
C LEU A 830 18.70 17.65 8.47
N TRP A 831 18.53 16.33 8.60
CA TRP A 831 17.33 15.60 8.20
C TRP A 831 16.75 14.77 9.34
N ASP A 832 15.43 14.87 9.56
CA ASP A 832 14.63 14.01 10.44
C ASP A 832 14.10 12.86 9.58
N GLY A 833 14.85 11.75 9.51
CA GLY A 833 14.62 10.69 8.53
C GLY A 833 14.72 11.23 7.09
N MET A 834 13.63 11.22 6.34
CA MET A 834 13.58 11.73 4.96
C MET A 834 13.02 13.16 4.83
N ARG A 835 12.81 13.87 5.94
CA ARG A 835 12.27 15.24 5.95
C ARG A 835 13.34 16.25 6.39
N LEU A 836 13.43 17.39 5.70
CA LEU A 836 14.38 18.44 6.04
C LEU A 836 14.06 19.01 7.44
N ALA A 837 14.96 18.83 8.40
CA ALA A 837 14.76 19.35 9.76
C ALA A 837 15.34 20.76 9.90
N GLN A 838 16.52 21.03 9.36
CA GLN A 838 17.22 22.29 9.57
C GLN A 838 18.16 22.64 8.41
N GLU A 839 18.28 23.93 8.10
CA GLU A 839 19.40 24.49 7.33
C GLU A 839 20.33 25.33 8.20
N CYS A 840 21.62 25.27 7.94
CA CYS A 840 22.67 25.97 8.69
C CYS A 840 23.67 26.63 7.73
N ARG A 841 24.03 27.88 8.03
CA ARG A 841 25.20 28.56 7.44
C ARG A 841 26.30 28.56 8.49
N PRO A 842 27.38 27.76 8.34
CA PRO A 842 28.38 27.58 9.39
C PRO A 842 28.96 28.89 9.92
N GLY A 843 29.01 29.03 11.26
CA GLY A 843 29.47 30.25 11.94
C GLY A 843 28.55 31.47 11.78
N ARG A 844 27.34 31.29 11.23
CA ARG A 844 26.31 32.32 11.03
C ARG A 844 24.98 31.77 11.52
N SER A 845 23.93 31.85 10.71
CA SER A 845 22.55 31.53 11.09
C SER A 845 22.19 30.05 10.96
N SER A 846 21.16 29.63 11.69
CA SER A 846 20.47 28.35 11.50
C SER A 846 18.95 28.53 11.50
N SER A 847 18.25 27.72 10.71
CA SER A 847 16.80 27.74 10.58
C SER A 847 16.25 26.32 10.74
N LEU A 848 15.52 26.09 11.83
CA LEU A 848 14.85 24.83 12.16
C LEU A 848 13.41 24.88 11.58
N TYR A 849 13.02 23.86 10.82
CA TYR A 849 11.67 23.76 10.23
C TYR A 849 10.77 22.87 11.08
N ILE A 850 9.53 23.33 11.31
CA ILE A 850 8.50 22.63 12.05
C ILE A 850 7.30 22.42 11.12
N TYR A 851 6.75 21.21 11.11
CA TYR A 851 5.68 20.78 10.21
C TYR A 851 4.38 20.52 10.98
N SER A 852 3.24 20.44 10.28
CA SER A 852 1.92 20.32 10.92
C SER A 852 1.63 18.98 11.60
N ASP A 853 2.31 17.89 11.21
CA ASP A 853 2.34 16.61 11.93
C ASP A 853 3.69 15.91 11.76
N GLN A 854 3.88 14.76 12.41
CA GLN A 854 5.18 14.06 12.42
C GLN A 854 5.61 13.44 11.09
N GLY A 855 4.69 13.10 10.19
CA GLY A 855 4.98 12.66 8.82
C GLY A 855 4.54 13.65 7.73
N SER A 856 3.98 14.81 8.10
CA SER A 856 3.57 15.87 7.19
C SER A 856 4.79 16.60 6.62
N HIS A 857 4.63 17.09 5.39
CA HIS A 857 5.57 17.99 4.73
C HIS A 857 4.94 19.39 4.53
N GLU A 858 3.74 19.66 5.07
CA GLU A 858 3.15 21.01 5.19
C GLU A 858 3.90 21.76 6.30
N PRO A 859 4.59 22.87 5.97
CA PRO A 859 5.32 23.65 6.96
C PRO A 859 4.35 24.44 7.85
N LEU A 860 4.66 24.49 9.15
CA LEU A 860 3.86 25.13 10.21
C LEU A 860 4.59 26.34 10.80
N ALA A 861 5.86 26.17 11.17
CA ALA A 861 6.70 27.25 11.65
C ALA A 861 8.18 27.06 11.24
N ARG A 862 8.96 28.13 11.31
CA ARG A 862 10.42 28.13 11.20
C ARG A 862 11.00 28.86 12.41
N VAL A 863 12.08 28.33 12.97
CA VAL A 863 12.79 28.93 14.10
C VAL A 863 14.18 29.34 13.66
N ASP A 864 14.36 30.65 13.47
CA ASP A 864 15.59 31.26 13.01
C ASP A 864 16.46 31.68 14.20
N ARG A 865 17.76 31.37 14.11
CA ARG A 865 18.77 31.78 15.09
C ARG A 865 19.89 32.50 14.36
N ALA A 866 20.16 33.76 14.71
CA ALA A 866 21.07 34.62 13.96
C ALA A 866 22.55 34.19 14.04
N ALA A 867 22.99 33.75 15.22
CA ALA A 867 24.30 33.18 15.49
C ALA A 867 24.22 32.16 16.65
N PRO A 868 25.19 31.25 16.85
CA PRO A 868 25.21 30.36 18.00
C PRO A 868 25.17 31.15 19.32
N GLY A 869 24.20 30.85 20.18
CA GLY A 869 23.97 31.55 21.46
C GLY A 869 23.00 32.74 21.38
N GLU A 870 22.61 33.20 20.19
CA GLU A 870 21.57 34.22 20.03
C GLU A 870 20.16 33.65 20.31
N ALA A 871 19.22 34.55 20.59
CA ALA A 871 17.81 34.19 20.80
C ALA A 871 17.18 33.59 19.54
N ASP A 872 16.29 32.61 19.74
CA ASP A 872 15.48 32.01 18.68
C ASP A 872 14.29 32.92 18.32
N GLU A 873 14.09 33.17 17.03
CA GLU A 873 12.92 33.85 16.48
C GLU A 873 11.97 32.86 15.79
N VAL A 874 10.72 32.80 16.25
CA VAL A 874 9.69 31.94 15.67
C VAL A 874 8.89 32.70 14.61
N LEU A 875 8.86 32.12 13.41
CA LEU A 875 8.09 32.58 12.25
C LEU A 875 7.05 31.52 11.88
N TYR A 876 5.83 31.94 11.55
CA TYR A 876 4.69 31.06 11.30
C TYR A 876 4.28 31.06 9.84
N TYR A 877 4.10 29.87 9.26
CA TYR A 877 3.70 29.68 7.87
C TYR A 877 2.18 29.72 7.70
N HIS A 878 1.71 30.47 6.70
CA HIS A 878 0.32 30.50 6.27
C HIS A 878 0.23 29.86 4.88
N THR A 879 -0.39 28.69 4.82
CA THR A 879 -0.34 27.79 3.66
C THR A 879 -1.64 27.78 2.85
N ASP A 880 -1.51 27.57 1.53
CA ASP A 880 -2.64 27.20 0.68
C ASP A 880 -3.12 25.76 0.96
N VAL A 881 -4.13 25.26 0.23
CA VAL A 881 -4.67 23.90 0.40
C VAL A 881 -3.65 22.79 0.07
N ASN A 882 -2.73 23.01 -0.87
CA ASN A 882 -1.62 22.08 -1.17
C ASN A 882 -0.45 22.17 -0.17
N GLY A 883 -0.50 23.07 0.82
CA GLY A 883 0.58 23.29 1.78
C GLY A 883 1.69 24.25 1.31
N ALA A 884 1.57 24.89 0.14
CA ALA A 884 2.51 25.92 -0.30
C ALA A 884 2.45 27.16 0.61
N PRO A 885 3.59 27.68 1.12
CA PRO A 885 3.63 28.92 1.90
C PRO A 885 3.27 30.16 1.09
N GLU A 886 2.23 30.90 1.46
CA GLU A 886 1.87 32.18 0.82
C GLU A 886 2.26 33.39 1.66
N GLU A 887 2.14 33.31 2.98
CA GLU A 887 2.67 34.31 3.90
C GLU A 887 3.43 33.67 5.06
N MET A 888 4.28 34.47 5.68
CA MET A 888 4.96 34.13 6.93
C MET A 888 4.85 35.30 7.90
N THR A 889 4.51 35.03 9.16
CA THR A 889 4.34 36.05 10.20
C THR A 889 5.29 35.87 11.37
N ASP A 890 5.67 36.96 12.04
CA ASP A 890 6.33 36.89 13.35
C ASP A 890 5.36 36.41 14.45
N GLY A 891 5.89 36.11 15.64
CA GLY A 891 5.08 35.73 16.81
C GLY A 891 4.10 36.82 17.32
N ARG A 892 4.16 38.06 16.79
CA ARG A 892 3.21 39.13 17.09
C ARG A 892 2.06 39.20 16.07
N GLY A 893 2.11 38.42 15.00
CA GLY A 893 1.14 38.39 13.91
C GLY A 893 1.39 39.40 12.79
N ASN A 894 2.62 39.93 12.67
CA ASN A 894 2.99 40.84 11.57
C ASN A 894 3.55 40.03 10.39
N ILE A 895 3.15 40.37 9.16
CA ILE A 895 3.71 39.75 7.94
C ILE A 895 5.18 40.15 7.77
N VAL A 896 6.05 39.15 7.68
CA VAL A 896 7.48 39.32 7.40
C VAL A 896 7.83 39.00 5.95
N TRP A 897 7.06 38.09 5.34
CA TRP A 897 7.18 37.65 3.95
C TRP A 897 5.79 37.33 3.39
N GLU A 898 5.52 37.73 2.15
CA GLU A 898 4.34 37.31 1.37
C GLU A 898 4.73 37.02 -0.09
N ALA A 899 4.08 36.03 -0.70
CA ALA A 899 4.26 35.68 -2.11
C ALA A 899 2.97 35.16 -2.74
N GLY A 900 2.86 35.36 -4.06
CA GLY A 900 1.83 34.76 -4.89
C GLY A 900 2.45 33.81 -5.91
N TYR A 901 1.72 32.78 -6.29
CA TYR A 901 2.21 31.69 -7.15
C TYR A 901 1.53 31.65 -8.51
N GLN A 902 2.32 31.30 -9.52
CA GLN A 902 1.86 30.67 -10.75
C GLN A 902 1.54 29.20 -10.44
N VAL A 903 0.66 28.57 -11.24
CA VAL A 903 0.22 27.19 -11.01
C VAL A 903 1.37 26.20 -10.79
N TRP A 904 2.44 26.29 -11.59
CA TRP A 904 3.57 25.37 -11.51
C TRP A 904 4.64 25.75 -10.46
N GLY A 905 4.36 26.67 -9.54
CA GLY A 905 5.22 26.97 -8.38
C GLY A 905 6.22 28.11 -8.57
N ASN A 906 6.32 28.66 -9.78
CA ASN A 906 6.98 29.95 -10.02
C ASN A 906 6.26 31.08 -9.27
N LEU A 907 6.96 32.13 -8.84
CA LEU A 907 6.33 33.26 -8.16
C LEU A 907 5.76 34.28 -9.17
N THR A 908 4.59 34.84 -8.86
CA THR A 908 4.08 36.07 -9.50
C THR A 908 4.65 37.31 -8.84
N HIS A 909 4.87 37.24 -7.53
CA HIS A 909 5.53 38.27 -6.73
C HIS A 909 6.09 37.67 -5.44
N GLU A 910 7.09 38.32 -4.87
CA GLU A 910 7.68 38.04 -3.55
C GLU A 910 7.89 39.40 -2.86
N LYS A 911 7.46 39.56 -1.60
CA LYS A 911 7.72 40.76 -0.79
C LYS A 911 8.27 40.35 0.57
N GLU A 912 9.40 40.93 0.93
CA GLU A 912 10.02 40.84 2.25
C GLU A 912 9.86 42.21 2.95
N THR A 913 9.25 42.26 4.14
CA THR A 913 9.15 43.51 4.92
C THR A 913 10.43 43.79 5.73
N ARG A 914 11.27 42.77 5.88
CA ARG A 914 12.63 42.76 6.42
C ARG A 914 13.39 41.57 5.82
N PRO A 915 14.74 41.53 5.83
CA PRO A 915 15.51 40.43 5.23
C PRO A 915 15.14 39.06 5.82
N VAL A 916 14.43 38.22 5.06
CA VAL A 916 13.93 36.93 5.52
C VAL A 916 13.73 35.96 4.33
N GLN A 917 14.81 35.30 3.92
CA GLN A 917 14.78 34.39 2.76
C GLN A 917 13.89 33.17 3.04
N GLN A 918 12.83 32.99 2.26
CA GLN A 918 11.95 31.82 2.34
C GLN A 918 12.12 30.90 1.13
N ASN A 919 12.57 29.66 1.37
CA ASN A 919 12.95 28.73 0.30
C ASN A 919 12.01 27.52 0.18
N LEU A 920 11.14 27.23 1.14
CA LEU A 920 10.16 26.14 0.98
C LEU A 920 9.13 26.49 -0.12
N ARG A 921 8.71 25.49 -0.91
CA ARG A 921 7.76 25.64 -2.03
C ARG A 921 6.58 24.69 -1.86
N PHE A 922 6.28 23.82 -2.84
CA PHE A 922 5.33 22.72 -2.57
C PHE A 922 5.89 21.79 -1.48
N GLN A 923 5.04 20.96 -0.88
CA GLN A 923 5.48 20.08 0.22
C GLN A 923 6.65 19.19 -0.20
N GLY A 924 7.73 19.21 0.59
CA GLY A 924 9.01 18.53 0.31
C GLY A 924 10.01 19.33 -0.56
N GLN A 925 9.59 20.43 -1.19
CA GLN A 925 10.42 21.21 -2.10
C GLN A 925 11.18 22.35 -1.44
N TYR A 926 12.46 22.50 -1.81
CA TYR A 926 13.34 23.60 -1.43
C TYR A 926 13.84 24.34 -2.69
N LEU A 927 13.57 25.64 -2.81
CA LEU A 927 14.05 26.48 -3.91
C LEU A 927 15.56 26.77 -3.79
N ASP A 928 16.29 26.38 -4.83
CA ASP A 928 17.63 26.87 -5.10
C ASP A 928 17.56 28.15 -5.93
N ARG A 929 17.57 29.31 -5.24
CA ARG A 929 17.48 30.65 -5.85
C ARG A 929 18.55 30.91 -6.91
N GLU A 930 19.68 30.21 -6.83
CA GLU A 930 20.78 30.24 -7.79
C GLU A 930 20.42 29.69 -9.20
N THR A 931 19.57 28.66 -9.26
CA THR A 931 19.19 27.95 -10.51
C THR A 931 17.73 28.17 -10.88
N GLY A 932 16.87 28.46 -9.90
CA GLY A 932 15.41 28.45 -10.04
C GLY A 932 14.79 27.05 -9.90
N LEU A 933 15.60 26.01 -9.74
CA LEU A 933 15.10 24.65 -9.53
C LEU A 933 14.63 24.46 -8.09
N HIS A 934 13.64 23.59 -7.92
CA HIS A 934 13.19 23.12 -6.62
C HIS A 934 13.81 21.75 -6.37
N TYR A 935 14.75 21.66 -5.42
CA TYR A 935 15.23 20.38 -4.92
C TYR A 935 14.09 19.65 -4.21
N ASN A 936 13.82 18.41 -4.59
CA ASN A 936 12.68 17.61 -4.14
C ASN A 936 13.14 16.18 -3.84
N LEU A 937 13.96 16.07 -2.78
CA LEU A 937 14.64 14.87 -2.28
C LEU A 937 15.36 14.03 -3.37
N TYR A 938 14.69 13.10 -4.03
CA TYR A 938 15.31 12.23 -5.04
C TYR A 938 15.37 12.85 -6.45
N ARG A 939 14.70 13.99 -6.71
CA ARG A 939 14.71 14.68 -8.01
C ARG A 939 14.82 16.20 -7.86
N PHE A 940 15.08 16.88 -8.98
CA PHE A 940 14.92 18.33 -9.11
C PHE A 940 13.71 18.64 -10.00
N TYR A 941 12.83 19.50 -9.50
CA TYR A 941 11.64 19.99 -10.19
C TYR A 941 11.92 21.36 -10.80
N ASP A 942 11.49 21.55 -12.05
CA ASP A 942 11.61 22.80 -12.79
C ASP A 942 10.22 23.48 -12.90
N PRO A 943 9.97 24.56 -12.13
CA PRO A 943 8.68 25.24 -12.13
C PRO A 943 8.36 25.93 -13.46
N ASP A 944 9.34 26.16 -14.34
CA ASP A 944 9.09 26.76 -15.66
C ASP A 944 8.34 25.82 -16.61
N ILE A 945 8.46 24.50 -16.42
CA ILE A 945 7.86 23.46 -17.28
C ILE A 945 6.97 22.45 -16.51
N GLY A 946 6.75 22.66 -15.21
CA GLY A 946 5.86 21.81 -14.41
C GLY A 946 6.31 20.35 -14.28
N LYS A 947 7.61 20.06 -14.44
CA LYS A 947 8.16 18.70 -14.57
C LYS A 947 9.48 18.54 -13.81
N PHE A 948 9.83 17.29 -13.54
CA PHE A 948 11.17 16.92 -13.11
C PHE A 948 12.16 16.96 -14.27
N ILE A 949 13.43 17.27 -13.99
CA ILE A 949 14.50 17.34 -14.99
C ILE A 949 15.22 16.00 -15.23
N SER A 950 14.73 14.92 -14.61
CA SER A 950 15.22 13.56 -14.77
C SER A 950 14.05 12.57 -14.69
N GLY A 951 14.17 11.44 -15.39
CA GLY A 951 13.19 10.36 -15.31
C GLY A 951 13.10 9.78 -13.90
N ASP A 952 11.95 9.18 -13.58
CA ASP A 952 11.63 8.65 -12.26
C ASP A 952 12.58 7.52 -11.81
N PRO A 953 13.23 7.64 -10.63
CA PRO A 953 14.07 6.57 -10.08
C PRO A 953 13.32 5.24 -9.92
N ILE A 954 12.04 5.28 -9.51
CA ILE A 954 11.21 4.07 -9.33
C ILE A 954 10.41 3.68 -10.60
N SER A 955 10.78 4.23 -11.76
CA SER A 955 10.22 3.86 -13.06
C SER A 955 8.68 4.06 -13.12
N LEU A 956 7.98 3.19 -13.84
CA LEU A 956 6.53 3.16 -14.02
C LEU A 956 5.72 3.10 -12.69
N LYS A 957 6.35 2.80 -11.54
CA LYS A 957 5.70 2.88 -10.22
C LYS A 957 5.36 4.34 -9.84
N GLY A 958 6.16 5.30 -10.31
CA GLY A 958 5.90 6.75 -10.22
C GLY A 958 4.87 7.23 -11.25
N GLY A 959 4.84 6.64 -12.45
CA GLY A 959 3.79 6.85 -13.46
C GLY A 959 4.25 6.57 -14.89
N ILE A 960 3.30 6.57 -15.86
CA ILE A 960 3.60 6.36 -17.29
C ILE A 960 4.36 7.55 -17.92
N ASN A 961 4.24 8.75 -17.35
CA ASN A 961 5.04 9.92 -17.69
C ASN A 961 6.14 10.12 -16.64
N LEU A 962 7.34 9.61 -16.92
CA LEU A 962 8.47 9.56 -15.96
C LEU A 962 8.99 10.93 -15.48
N TYR A 963 8.53 12.04 -16.07
CA TYR A 963 8.94 13.41 -15.73
C TYR A 963 7.82 14.22 -15.08
N ALA A 964 6.60 13.69 -14.96
CA ALA A 964 5.46 14.42 -14.40
C ALA A 964 5.65 14.69 -12.90
N TYR A 965 5.35 15.92 -12.46
CA TYR A 965 5.28 16.23 -11.03
C TYR A 965 3.97 15.75 -10.41
N ALA A 966 2.83 16.06 -11.04
CA ALA A 966 1.49 15.65 -10.60
C ALA A 966 0.45 15.92 -11.72
N PRO A 967 -0.78 15.35 -11.65
CA PRO A 967 -1.87 15.69 -12.57
C PRO A 967 -2.29 17.16 -12.52
N ASN A 968 -2.31 17.75 -11.31
CA ASN A 968 -2.33 19.19 -11.07
C ASN A 968 -1.62 19.47 -9.73
N PRO A 969 -0.94 20.62 -9.55
CA PRO A 969 -0.18 20.91 -8.33
C PRO A 969 -1.03 21.56 -7.21
N LEU A 970 -2.35 21.67 -7.39
CA LEU A 970 -3.26 22.36 -6.47
C LEU A 970 -3.88 21.43 -5.42
N SER A 971 -4.01 20.13 -5.73
CA SER A 971 -4.46 19.10 -4.77
C SER A 971 -3.53 17.88 -4.68
N TRP A 972 -2.38 17.92 -5.36
CA TRP A 972 -1.36 16.85 -5.36
C TRP A 972 0.04 17.40 -5.06
N ILE A 973 0.85 16.53 -4.45
CA ILE A 973 2.17 16.81 -3.88
C ILE A 973 3.05 15.56 -3.96
N ASP A 974 4.33 15.72 -4.31
CA ASP A 974 5.34 14.63 -4.35
C ASP A 974 6.53 14.98 -3.43
N PRO A 975 6.44 14.83 -2.09
CA PRO A 975 7.47 15.35 -1.18
C PRO A 975 8.81 14.61 -1.23
N LEU A 976 8.83 13.43 -1.84
CA LEU A 976 10.05 12.64 -2.04
C LEU A 976 10.61 12.81 -3.45
N GLY A 977 9.84 13.37 -4.39
CA GLY A 977 10.21 13.35 -5.81
C GLY A 977 10.31 11.93 -6.37
N LEU A 978 9.36 11.05 -6.02
CA LEU A 978 9.30 9.65 -6.50
C LEU A 978 7.91 9.21 -6.96
N LYS A 979 6.86 9.68 -6.28
CA LYS A 979 5.48 9.37 -6.67
C LYS A 979 4.58 10.44 -6.13
N CYS A 980 3.98 11.18 -7.04
CA CYS A 980 2.96 12.15 -6.70
C CYS A 980 1.81 11.49 -5.96
N GLY A 981 1.40 12.13 -4.88
CA GLY A 981 0.24 11.76 -4.12
C GLY A 981 -0.73 12.92 -4.03
N SER A 982 -2.01 12.64 -3.88
CA SER A 982 -2.77 13.49 -2.97
C SER A 982 -2.27 13.27 -1.54
N SER A 983 -2.81 14.05 -0.60
CA SER A 983 -2.72 13.74 0.83
C SER A 983 -3.04 12.27 1.15
N TYR A 984 -3.88 11.58 0.36
CA TYR A 984 -4.19 10.17 0.56
C TYR A 984 -3.04 9.21 0.28
N GLU A 985 -2.36 9.38 -0.86
CA GLU A 985 -1.28 8.47 -1.21
C GLU A 985 -0.17 8.53 -0.17
N GLN A 986 0.00 9.69 0.48
CA GLN A 986 0.96 9.90 1.55
C GLN A 986 0.54 9.20 2.84
N ALA A 987 -0.72 9.34 3.27
CA ALA A 987 -1.24 8.55 4.39
C ALA A 987 -1.11 7.03 4.11
N ARG A 988 -1.39 6.59 2.89
CA ARG A 988 -1.21 5.19 2.46
C ARG A 988 0.26 4.77 2.52
N ASN A 989 1.17 5.63 2.08
CA ASN A 989 2.60 5.33 2.09
C ASN A 989 3.17 5.36 3.53
N LYS A 990 2.65 6.21 4.43
CA LYS A 990 2.93 6.15 5.88
C LYS A 990 2.47 4.81 6.46
N ALA A 991 1.25 4.37 6.12
CA ALA A 991 0.70 3.08 6.56
C ALA A 991 1.48 1.86 6.05
N LEU A 992 1.92 1.90 4.78
CA LEU A 992 2.81 0.90 4.19
C LEU A 992 4.16 0.86 4.91
N LYS A 993 4.76 2.02 5.19
CA LYS A 993 6.03 2.12 5.91
C LYS A 993 5.91 1.64 7.36
N TRP A 994 4.83 1.99 8.06
CA TRP A 994 4.53 1.53 9.43
C TRP A 994 4.50 0.00 9.54
N LEU A 995 3.98 -0.66 8.50
CA LEU A 995 3.95 -2.10 8.37
C LEU A 995 5.36 -2.65 8.11
N GLU A 996 6.05 -2.14 7.09
CA GLU A 996 7.40 -2.58 6.71
C GLU A 996 8.38 -2.44 7.90
N GLU A 997 8.28 -1.37 8.69
CA GLU A 997 9.06 -1.14 9.91
C GLU A 997 8.76 -2.11 11.06
N ARG A 998 7.62 -2.82 11.01
CA ARG A 998 7.22 -3.89 11.94
C ARG A 998 7.36 -5.29 11.34
N GLY A 999 8.32 -5.46 10.42
CA GLY A 999 8.65 -6.77 9.84
C GLY A 999 7.63 -7.30 8.84
N PHE A 1000 6.60 -6.54 8.48
CA PHE A 1000 5.55 -6.97 7.56
C PHE A 1000 6.08 -7.22 6.15
N LYS A 1001 5.95 -8.47 5.69
CA LYS A 1001 6.18 -8.84 4.29
C LYS A 1001 4.83 -8.94 3.59
N ALA A 1002 4.53 -7.95 2.75
CA ALA A 1002 3.30 -7.89 1.96
C ALA A 1002 3.28 -9.00 0.89
N GLU A 1003 2.41 -9.99 1.04
CA GLU A 1003 2.42 -11.18 0.17
C GLU A 1003 1.14 -11.37 -0.64
N ARG A 1004 0.02 -10.76 -0.22
CA ARG A 1004 -1.26 -10.80 -0.94
C ARG A 1004 -1.90 -9.42 -1.05
N VAL A 1005 -2.34 -9.06 -2.26
CA VAL A 1005 -3.36 -8.03 -2.46
C VAL A 1005 -4.71 -8.70 -2.21
N ASN A 1006 -5.29 -8.47 -1.03
CA ASN A 1006 -6.54 -9.13 -0.67
C ASN A 1006 -7.72 -8.36 -1.24
N ILE A 1007 -8.18 -8.79 -2.42
CA ILE A 1007 -9.49 -8.45 -2.97
C ILE A 1007 -10.56 -9.23 -2.18
N GLY A 1008 -10.70 -8.88 -0.89
CA GLY A 1008 -11.72 -9.36 0.03
C GLY A 1008 -11.39 -10.65 0.80
N LYS A 1009 -10.82 -10.49 2.01
CA LYS A 1009 -11.51 -10.81 3.28
C LYS A 1009 -10.59 -10.65 4.49
N PHE A 1010 -10.94 -9.74 5.41
CA PHE A 1010 -10.81 -9.91 6.86
C PHE A 1010 -12.12 -9.41 7.49
N GLY A 1011 -12.77 -10.25 8.30
CA GLY A 1011 -14.08 -9.92 8.89
C GLY A 1011 -15.31 -10.12 7.96
N SER A 1012 -16.50 -9.87 8.53
CA SER A 1012 -17.79 -10.46 8.15
C SER A 1012 -18.63 -9.71 7.09
N THR A 1013 -18.02 -9.17 6.01
CA THR A 1013 -18.82 -8.72 4.85
C THR A 1013 -18.11 -8.89 3.50
N ARG A 1014 -18.88 -9.25 2.45
CA ARG A 1014 -18.38 -9.47 1.08
C ARG A 1014 -18.28 -8.16 0.28
N GLY A 1015 -17.05 -7.68 0.10
CA GLY A 1015 -16.60 -6.78 -0.97
C GLY A 1015 -16.98 -5.30 -0.85
N LYS A 1016 -16.06 -4.33 -0.91
CA LYS A 1016 -14.59 -4.33 -0.73
C LYS A 1016 -14.26 -3.02 0.05
N PRO A 1017 -13.17 -2.94 0.81
CA PRO A 1017 -12.06 -2.09 0.33
C PRO A 1017 -10.77 -2.87 0.08
N VAL A 1018 -9.78 -2.24 -0.56
CA VAL A 1018 -8.54 -2.90 -0.98
C VAL A 1018 -7.43 -2.70 0.05
N GLY A 1019 -6.62 -3.73 0.25
CA GLY A 1019 -5.56 -3.77 1.25
C GLY A 1019 -4.54 -4.85 0.94
N MET A 1020 -3.34 -4.75 1.52
CA MET A 1020 -2.35 -5.83 1.47
C MET A 1020 -2.22 -6.47 2.84
N THR A 1021 -2.03 -7.79 2.88
CA THR A 1021 -1.83 -8.55 4.11
C THR A 1021 -0.66 -9.54 3.98
N THR A 1022 -0.27 -10.13 5.11
CA THR A 1022 0.56 -11.34 5.18
C THR A 1022 -0.18 -12.53 4.54
N ALA A 1023 0.52 -13.65 4.34
CA ALA A 1023 -0.07 -14.88 3.81
C ALA A 1023 -1.16 -15.49 4.72
N ASP A 1024 -0.95 -15.44 6.05
CA ASP A 1024 -1.95 -15.78 7.07
C ASP A 1024 -3.03 -14.69 7.25
N GLY A 1025 -2.76 -13.51 6.68
CA GLY A 1025 -3.60 -12.34 6.62
C GLY A 1025 -3.84 -11.60 7.93
N LYS A 1026 -3.28 -12.08 9.04
CA LYS A 1026 -3.46 -11.49 10.37
C LYS A 1026 -2.95 -10.05 10.43
N THR A 1027 -1.89 -9.74 9.69
CA THR A 1027 -1.30 -8.39 9.61
C THR A 1027 -1.54 -7.81 8.23
N GLY A 1028 -1.72 -6.49 8.14
CA GLY A 1028 -1.96 -5.79 6.89
C GLY A 1028 -2.51 -4.38 7.07
N PHE A 1029 -2.96 -3.78 5.97
CA PHE A 1029 -3.64 -2.48 5.97
C PHE A 1029 -4.83 -2.47 5.03
N ARG A 1030 -5.79 -1.56 5.28
CA ARG A 1030 -7.01 -1.38 4.51
C ARG A 1030 -7.15 0.09 4.09
N ILE A 1031 -7.28 0.30 2.78
CA ILE A 1031 -7.36 1.60 2.12
C ILE A 1031 -8.84 2.00 2.03
N GLU A 1032 -9.27 2.90 2.92
CA GLU A 1032 -10.67 3.27 3.08
C GLU A 1032 -10.93 4.75 2.82
N TYR A 1033 -12.12 5.04 2.32
CA TYR A 1033 -12.71 6.35 2.45
C TYR A 1033 -13.87 6.22 3.41
N ASP A 1034 -14.01 7.21 4.27
CA ASP A 1034 -15.07 7.33 5.24
C ASP A 1034 -15.29 8.83 5.41
N GLU A 1035 -16.50 9.31 5.16
CA GLU A 1035 -16.78 10.75 5.23
C GLU A 1035 -16.57 11.30 6.64
N ARG A 1036 -16.63 10.41 7.65
CA ARG A 1036 -16.24 10.66 9.03
C ARG A 1036 -14.73 11.01 9.05
N SER A 1037 -13.85 10.06 8.82
CA SER A 1037 -12.39 10.23 8.99
C SER A 1037 -11.68 10.98 7.84
N GLY A 1038 -12.39 11.29 6.76
CA GLY A 1038 -11.78 11.53 5.46
C GLY A 1038 -11.18 10.25 4.87
N ALA A 1039 -10.36 10.42 3.83
CA ALA A 1039 -9.62 9.32 3.24
C ALA A 1039 -8.56 8.82 4.24
N HIS A 1040 -8.73 7.61 4.79
CA HIS A 1040 -7.88 7.07 5.84
C HIS A 1040 -7.38 5.64 5.53
N ILE A 1041 -6.32 5.22 6.23
CA ILE A 1041 -5.78 3.87 6.11
C ILE A 1041 -5.70 3.24 7.50
N ASN A 1042 -6.45 2.15 7.66
CA ASN A 1042 -6.48 1.33 8.86
C ASN A 1042 -5.41 0.25 8.75
N VAL A 1043 -4.41 0.30 9.62
CA VAL A 1043 -3.44 -0.78 9.74
C VAL A 1043 -3.86 -1.75 10.84
N PHE A 1044 -3.52 -3.02 10.71
CA PHE A 1044 -3.83 -4.10 11.65
C PHE A 1044 -2.66 -5.08 11.74
N SER A 1045 -2.36 -5.59 12.94
CA SER A 1045 -1.31 -6.60 13.14
C SER A 1045 -1.76 -7.68 14.12
N GLY A 1046 -2.36 -8.74 13.59
CA GLY A 1046 -2.94 -9.83 14.36
C GLY A 1046 -4.01 -9.33 15.33
N LYS A 1047 -3.62 -9.13 16.59
CA LYS A 1047 -4.48 -8.64 17.66
C LYS A 1047 -4.16 -7.20 18.07
N ASP A 1048 -3.05 -6.62 17.61
CA ASP A 1048 -2.70 -5.23 17.87
C ASP A 1048 -3.54 -4.26 17.02
N LYS A 1049 -3.97 -3.16 17.65
CA LYS A 1049 -4.48 -1.98 16.93
C LYS A 1049 -3.31 -1.39 16.13
N GLY A 1050 -3.34 -1.52 14.81
CA GLY A 1050 -2.40 -0.79 13.97
C GLY A 1050 -2.75 0.70 13.90
N GLU A 1051 -1.82 1.51 13.39
CA GLU A 1051 -2.05 2.95 13.27
C GLU A 1051 -3.13 3.30 12.25
N HIS A 1052 -3.76 4.46 12.50
CA HIS A 1052 -4.85 5.01 11.71
C HIS A 1052 -4.38 6.26 10.98
N PHE A 1053 -4.02 6.13 9.71
CA PHE A 1053 -3.45 7.22 8.93
C PHE A 1053 -4.56 8.04 8.26
N LEU A 1054 -4.88 9.21 8.83
CA LEU A 1054 -5.84 10.18 8.28
C LEU A 1054 -5.25 10.94 7.09
N SER A 1055 -6.11 11.43 6.18
CA SER A 1055 -5.74 12.42 5.17
C SER A 1055 -6.92 13.27 4.67
N ASP A 1056 -6.59 14.49 4.23
CA ASP A 1056 -7.53 15.49 3.70
C ASP A 1056 -8.01 15.19 2.25
N ALA A 1057 -7.86 13.96 1.77
CA ALA A 1057 -8.21 13.60 0.40
C ALA A 1057 -9.65 13.10 0.26
N SER A 1058 -10.16 13.15 -0.97
CA SER A 1058 -11.52 12.74 -1.31
C SER A 1058 -11.63 11.30 -1.79
N GLU A 1059 -12.86 10.77 -1.77
CA GLU A 1059 -13.17 9.40 -2.20
C GLU A 1059 -12.71 9.12 -3.63
N SER A 1060 -12.84 10.09 -4.54
CA SER A 1060 -12.44 9.89 -5.94
C SER A 1060 -10.94 9.58 -6.08
N ILE A 1061 -10.11 9.99 -5.11
CA ILE A 1061 -8.69 9.65 -5.05
C ILE A 1061 -8.49 8.31 -4.34
N VAL A 1062 -9.29 7.99 -3.32
CA VAL A 1062 -9.32 6.64 -2.72
C VAL A 1062 -9.66 5.58 -3.74
N THR A 1063 -10.71 5.79 -4.52
CA THR A 1063 -11.16 4.92 -5.60
C THR A 1063 -10.11 4.83 -6.72
N LYS A 1064 -9.37 5.91 -7.02
CA LYS A 1064 -8.21 5.85 -7.95
C LYS A 1064 -7.08 4.99 -7.38
N LEU A 1065 -6.83 5.02 -6.06
CA LEU A 1065 -5.85 4.13 -5.43
C LEU A 1065 -6.31 2.68 -5.39
N GLN A 1066 -7.55 2.41 -5.00
CA GLN A 1066 -8.12 1.07 -5.02
C GLN A 1066 -8.02 0.49 -6.44
N LYS A 1067 -8.25 1.28 -7.50
CA LYS A 1067 -8.03 0.88 -8.91
C LYS A 1067 -6.57 0.55 -9.27
N LEU A 1068 -5.57 1.12 -8.60
CA LEU A 1068 -4.15 0.71 -8.75
C LEU A 1068 -3.87 -0.67 -8.15
N PHE A 1069 -4.63 -1.08 -7.14
CA PHE A 1069 -4.56 -2.43 -6.54
C PHE A 1069 -5.57 -3.41 -7.17
N ASP A 1070 -6.54 -2.95 -7.98
CA ASP A 1070 -7.54 -3.77 -8.67
C ASP A 1070 -7.04 -4.32 -10.04
N LEU A 1071 -5.73 -4.22 -10.28
CA LEU A 1071 -5.03 -5.15 -11.17
C LEU A 1071 -4.95 -6.49 -10.43
N PRO A 1072 -5.47 -7.62 -11.00
CA PRO A 1072 -5.27 -8.91 -10.37
C PRO A 1072 -3.77 -9.14 -10.18
N SER A 1073 -3.38 -9.48 -8.96
CA SER A 1073 -2.03 -9.89 -8.64
C SER A 1073 -1.63 -11.03 -9.57
N LYS A 1074 -0.76 -10.71 -10.54
CA LYS A 1074 0.14 -11.70 -11.11
C LYS A 1074 0.94 -12.35 -9.97
N PRO A 1075 1.36 -13.61 -10.14
CA PRO A 1075 2.08 -14.32 -9.11
C PRO A 1075 3.30 -13.52 -8.64
N GLN A 1076 3.64 -13.69 -7.36
CA GLN A 1076 5.01 -13.55 -6.90
C GLN A 1076 5.90 -14.41 -7.82
N ARG A 1077 7.06 -13.97 -8.31
CA ARG A 1077 7.91 -12.79 -8.04
C ARG A 1077 8.84 -12.62 -9.27
N PRO A 1078 9.57 -11.49 -9.48
CA PRO A 1078 10.29 -10.78 -8.42
C PRO A 1078 10.46 -9.25 -8.54
N ILE A 1079 10.66 -8.69 -7.35
CA ILE A 1079 11.77 -7.79 -6.97
C ILE A 1079 12.39 -6.96 -8.12
N SER A 1080 12.17 -5.66 -8.05
CA SER A 1080 13.26 -4.67 -7.95
C SER A 1080 12.82 -3.59 -6.98
#